data_AF-A0A109FHW6-F1
#
_entry.id   AF-A0A109FHW6-F1
#
_cell.length_a   1.000
_cell.length_b   1.000
_cell.length_c   1.000
_cell.angle_alpha   90.00
_cell.angle_beta   90.00
_cell.angle_gamma   90.00
#
_symmetry.space_group_name_H-M   'P 1'
#
loop_
_entity.id
_entity.type
_entity.pdbx_description
1 polymer ?
#
loop_
_entity_poly.entity_id
_entity_poly.type
_entity_poly.pdbx_seq_one_letter_code
_entity_poly.pdbx_strand_id
1 'polypeptide(L)'
;MELVLTSYFLTHVAGLLPFPQTATSPSTAAVLLAAFNHFSATFLHGTDIHTLAATLPAPVRALVISSYFLAKTKLQVEGLGKVLPRQSESVLLQKVSSGQAELYALFGGQGMNEVYFDELQTLFDLYGPLLTPFLTLASEHLASLAAAAQHTLLYDFGLNALSWLQEPSTRPEVPYLASCAVSLPLIGLTQLCQYIVYGKASGLGPAELGAKFAGATGHSQGVVSALVIAREYPAAQADGSDAWQPFYDQAVRGLTVLFQIGLQGTLTFPPRAISPALQTSSVENGEGVPTAMLAINGLELQTLEKQIAQVNTHVKSEGRDETVSVSLINGTKAFVVTGDARDLVGLADGLRKNRAPPGKDQSKIPHSKRLPVFSMRFLPINVPYHSHLLQGATQAALAAIGDSDSSFWQASKLTCAVYNTEDGTDMREQSSSSILESVFNQIFTSPIYWASKATNFPATATHAIDFGTGGSSGIGSLCARNWEGRGIRTIMLGNRGEGVGAGKEAWGKSVPTESKWDERFHPRLVRTSDGRVHLDTPFSRLLSKPPLMVGGMTPTTVKAGFVSAVLSAGYHIELAGGGHYNEKAVRAKVAEIQKLVNKPGVGVTLNCLYINQRQWTFQLPLWIKMKQEGEPVEGLCVAAGIPSTEKAKEIIDGLREAGIKHVSFKPGSVDGIRQVVNIAAANPDFPIILQWTGGRAGGHHSCEDFHAPILATYASIRQHPNIKLVAGSGFGDAEGCYPYLSGEWSEKQFGLARMPFDGFMFASWMMVAKEAHTSESVKQLIVDAPGVGDDQWEHTYEKPTGGILTVNSELGEPIHKVATRGVKLWAEFDKKVFSLPKEKQVAWLADNKDYVIERLNKDFQKPWFGAKADGTACDLADMTYAEVNARLVRLMYVAHEKRWIDVSLRNLTGDWIRRVEERLSNVNDSGVKISALQSYTELNDPQTFLKKFLELYPEAEHQILASADVSYFLAIAQRPGQKPVPFIPVLDASFGIWFKKDSLWQAEDIEAVFDQDPQRVCILQGPVAARFCTTTQTPAKEMLGNIETALIKRVLDEYYAGDESKIPTVDYLAPEPAPVDTEAILAENHISHNVEELADGGKKHVYSINGVLPPTGDWLAALAGPKLDWLQAFLSNVSIQAGPMSVPNPVKRVLAPRHGQRVELSVNKNGQPLKLDVFGGL
;
A
#
# COMPACT_ATOMS: atom_id res chain seq x y z
N MET A 1 4.24 5.27 41.23
CA MET A 1 5.03 5.12 42.48
C MET A 1 4.49 3.98 43.35
N GLU A 2 3.20 3.97 43.66
CA GLU A 2 2.55 2.92 44.49
C GLU A 2 2.71 1.49 43.93
N LEU A 3 2.51 1.29 42.63
CA LEU A 3 2.73 -0.01 41.96
C LEU A 3 4.14 -0.56 42.20
N VAL A 4 5.15 0.31 42.08
CA VAL A 4 6.57 -0.06 42.26
C VAL A 4 6.86 -0.40 43.71
N LEU A 5 6.39 0.42 44.66
CA LEU A 5 6.55 0.16 46.09
C LEU A 5 5.88 -1.15 46.52
N THR A 6 4.66 -1.40 46.05
CA THR A 6 3.93 -2.64 46.34
C THR A 6 4.66 -3.84 45.74
N SER A 7 5.22 -3.72 44.54
CA SER A 7 6.01 -4.80 43.92
C SER A 7 7.27 -5.12 44.72
N TYR A 8 8.04 -4.11 45.14
CA TYR A 8 9.18 -4.32 46.04
C TYR A 8 8.78 -4.97 47.37
N PHE A 9 7.64 -4.54 47.93
CA PHE A 9 7.10 -5.12 49.16
C PHE A 9 6.74 -6.59 48.98
N LEU A 10 6.06 -6.94 47.88
CA LEU A 10 5.75 -8.34 47.53
C LEU A 10 7.03 -9.18 47.44
N THR A 11 8.05 -8.70 46.71
CA THR A 11 9.34 -9.40 46.60
C THR A 11 10.02 -9.58 47.96
N HIS A 12 10.07 -8.53 48.77
CA HIS A 12 10.71 -8.57 50.07
C HIS A 12 10.03 -9.58 51.00
N VAL A 13 8.71 -9.50 51.16
CA VAL A 13 7.97 -10.42 52.04
C VAL A 13 8.00 -11.86 51.51
N ALA A 14 7.90 -12.06 50.20
CA ALA A 14 8.04 -13.38 49.59
C ALA A 14 9.45 -13.99 49.81
N GLY A 15 10.49 -13.16 49.85
CA GLY A 15 11.86 -13.58 50.16
C GLY A 15 12.07 -14.02 51.62
N LEU A 16 11.20 -13.61 52.54
CA LEU A 16 11.22 -14.05 53.94
C LEU A 16 10.59 -15.43 54.14
N LEU A 17 9.92 -15.97 53.13
CA LEU A 17 9.42 -17.35 53.13
C LEU A 17 10.48 -18.26 52.48
N PRO A 18 11.07 -19.24 53.19
CA PRO A 18 12.02 -20.17 52.57
C PRO A 18 11.37 -20.96 51.42
N PHE A 19 12.12 -21.32 50.38
CA PHE A 19 11.71 -22.38 49.44
C PHE A 19 11.94 -23.73 50.15
N PRO A 20 11.09 -24.74 49.91
CA PRO A 20 10.53 -25.59 50.96
C PRO A 20 11.61 -26.39 51.70
N GLN A 21 11.92 -26.02 52.96
CA GLN A 21 12.60 -26.92 53.91
C GLN A 21 12.62 -26.51 55.40
N THR A 22 12.09 -25.37 55.83
CA THR A 22 11.97 -25.04 57.28
C THR A 22 10.71 -24.25 57.60
N ALA A 23 10.21 -24.41 58.84
CA ALA A 23 8.96 -23.84 59.35
C ALA A 23 8.76 -22.38 58.93
N THR A 24 7.76 -22.14 58.09
CA THR A 24 7.33 -20.81 57.69
C THR A 24 6.52 -20.16 58.81
N SER A 25 6.69 -18.86 59.02
CA SER A 25 5.86 -18.10 59.97
C SER A 25 4.47 -17.91 59.34
N PRO A 26 3.38 -18.45 59.93
CA PRO A 26 2.02 -18.25 59.40
C PRO A 26 1.67 -16.77 59.26
N SER A 27 2.24 -15.91 60.11
CA SER A 27 2.10 -14.45 60.05
C SER A 27 2.70 -13.85 58.78
N THR A 28 3.86 -14.35 58.32
CA THR A 28 4.51 -13.86 57.09
C THR A 28 3.70 -14.24 55.86
N ALA A 29 3.17 -15.47 55.80
CA ALA A 29 2.30 -15.92 54.72
C ALA A 29 0.98 -15.11 54.68
N ALA A 30 0.40 -14.79 55.85
CA ALA A 30 -0.78 -13.94 55.94
C ALA A 30 -0.53 -12.50 55.45
N VAL A 31 0.63 -11.90 55.78
CA VAL A 31 1.02 -10.57 55.28
C VAL A 31 1.21 -10.60 53.77
N LEU A 32 1.86 -11.61 53.23
CA LEU A 32 2.05 -11.76 51.78
C LEU A 32 0.71 -11.92 51.06
N LEU A 33 -0.21 -12.71 51.61
CA LEU A 33 -1.56 -12.90 51.05
C LEU A 33 -2.34 -11.58 51.04
N ALA A 34 -2.31 -10.83 52.14
CA ALA A 34 -2.96 -9.52 52.23
C ALA A 34 -2.38 -8.53 51.20
N ALA A 35 -1.06 -8.49 51.06
CA ALA A 35 -0.38 -7.65 50.06
C ALA A 35 -0.70 -8.06 48.63
N PHE A 36 -0.76 -9.37 48.34
CA PHE A 36 -1.10 -9.89 47.02
C PHE A 36 -2.55 -9.59 46.64
N ASN A 37 -3.47 -9.72 47.60
CA ASN A 37 -4.88 -9.37 47.41
C ASN A 37 -5.04 -7.86 47.16
N HIS A 38 -4.33 -7.02 47.93
CA HIS A 38 -4.30 -5.58 47.69
C HIS A 38 -3.75 -5.26 46.30
N PHE A 39 -2.60 -5.83 45.92
CA PHE A 39 -2.01 -5.62 44.60
C PHE A 39 -2.98 -6.01 43.47
N SER A 40 -3.63 -7.17 43.60
CA SER A 40 -4.58 -7.68 42.60
C SER A 40 -5.82 -6.79 42.50
N ALA A 41 -6.37 -6.35 43.64
CA ALA A 41 -7.54 -5.49 43.67
C ALA A 41 -7.26 -4.06 43.16
N THR A 42 -6.08 -3.50 43.48
CA THR A 42 -5.73 -2.13 43.12
C THR A 42 -5.26 -2.01 41.67
N PHE A 43 -4.44 -2.95 41.18
CA PHE A 43 -3.73 -2.81 39.90
C PHE A 43 -4.21 -3.77 38.81
N LEU A 44 -4.81 -4.91 39.17
CA LEU A 44 -5.27 -5.92 38.21
C LEU A 44 -6.80 -5.99 38.10
N HIS A 45 -7.53 -5.08 38.76
CA HIS A 45 -8.97 -4.99 38.58
C HIS A 45 -9.28 -4.59 37.13
N GLY A 46 -9.78 -5.54 36.35
CA GLY A 46 -10.12 -5.28 34.96
C GLY A 46 -9.00 -5.56 33.95
N THR A 47 -7.80 -5.98 34.35
CA THR A 47 -6.66 -6.22 33.43
C THR A 47 -5.77 -7.39 33.87
N ASP A 48 -4.94 -7.92 32.98
CA ASP A 48 -3.91 -8.90 33.32
C ASP A 48 -2.55 -8.22 33.60
N ILE A 49 -1.68 -8.89 34.38
CA ILE A 49 -0.33 -8.44 34.72
C ILE A 49 0.50 -8.15 33.47
N HIS A 50 0.38 -8.95 32.40
CA HIS A 50 1.12 -8.74 31.15
C HIS A 50 0.61 -7.50 30.41
N THR A 51 -0.71 -7.30 30.36
CA THR A 51 -1.32 -6.11 29.74
C THR A 51 -0.95 -4.84 30.50
N LEU A 52 -0.99 -4.87 31.84
CA LEU A 52 -0.54 -3.76 32.68
C LEU A 52 0.94 -3.46 32.45
N ALA A 53 1.78 -4.49 32.49
CA ALA A 53 3.23 -4.31 32.47
C ALA A 53 3.80 -3.93 31.10
N ALA A 54 3.08 -4.22 30.00
CA ALA A 54 3.49 -3.83 28.65
C ALA A 54 3.60 -2.30 28.47
N THR A 55 2.78 -1.52 29.20
CA THR A 55 2.81 -0.05 29.17
C THR A 55 3.96 0.55 29.98
N LEU A 56 4.67 -0.27 30.76
CA LEU A 56 5.72 0.16 31.68
C LEU A 56 7.12 0.09 31.03
N PRO A 57 8.06 0.97 31.44
CA PRO A 57 9.46 0.85 31.05
C PRO A 57 10.05 -0.51 31.44
N ALA A 58 11.02 -1.01 30.65
CA ALA A 58 11.53 -2.38 30.80
C ALA A 58 11.96 -2.78 32.23
N PRO A 59 12.71 -1.95 33.00
CA PRO A 59 13.09 -2.31 34.36
C PRO A 59 11.88 -2.43 35.32
N VAL A 60 10.89 -1.57 35.14
CA VAL A 60 9.67 -1.56 35.96
C VAL A 60 8.78 -2.74 35.59
N ARG A 61 8.62 -3.04 34.30
CA ARG A 61 7.94 -4.25 33.81
C ARG A 61 8.55 -5.50 34.42
N ALA A 62 9.88 -5.58 34.47
CA ALA A 62 10.57 -6.74 35.02
C ALA A 62 10.29 -6.92 36.52
N LEU A 63 10.42 -5.85 37.30
CA LEU A 63 10.06 -5.85 38.72
C LEU A 63 8.61 -6.29 38.94
N VAL A 64 7.65 -5.67 38.26
CA VAL A 64 6.22 -5.91 38.47
C VAL A 64 5.84 -7.37 38.18
N ILE A 65 6.29 -7.92 37.04
CA ILE A 65 5.97 -9.32 36.66
C ILE A 65 6.66 -10.31 37.62
N SER A 66 7.94 -10.13 37.88
CA SER A 66 8.71 -11.04 38.74
C SER A 66 8.19 -11.04 40.19
N SER A 67 7.91 -9.88 40.77
CA SER A 67 7.30 -9.73 42.09
C SER A 67 5.95 -10.46 42.18
N TYR A 68 5.10 -10.31 41.17
CA TYR A 68 3.79 -10.93 41.13
C TYR A 68 3.89 -12.46 41.12
N PHE A 69 4.67 -13.03 40.21
CA PHE A 69 4.79 -14.49 40.09
C PHE A 69 5.57 -15.12 41.24
N LEU A 70 6.55 -14.41 41.83
CA LEU A 70 7.22 -14.84 43.05
C LEU A 70 6.25 -14.94 44.23
N ALA A 71 5.48 -13.88 44.49
CA ALA A 71 4.49 -13.88 45.56
C ALA A 71 3.40 -14.95 45.34
N LYS A 72 2.87 -15.06 44.12
CA LYS A 72 1.87 -16.07 43.73
C LYS A 72 2.38 -17.50 43.99
N THR A 73 3.60 -17.80 43.53
CA THR A 73 4.20 -19.14 43.68
C THR A 73 4.45 -19.47 45.15
N LYS A 74 4.97 -18.54 45.95
CA LYS A 74 5.18 -18.74 47.38
C LYS A 74 3.88 -19.03 48.12
N LEU A 75 2.82 -18.26 47.85
CA LEU A 75 1.50 -18.50 48.46
C LEU A 75 0.91 -19.85 48.04
N GLN A 76 1.13 -20.30 46.80
CA GLN A 76 0.71 -21.63 46.36
C GLN A 76 1.44 -22.75 47.11
N VAL A 77 2.75 -22.63 47.32
CA VAL A 77 3.55 -23.59 48.09
C VAL A 77 3.09 -23.66 49.55
N GLU A 78 2.68 -22.54 50.15
CA GLU A 78 2.09 -22.48 51.50
C GLU A 78 0.64 -23.04 51.57
N GLY A 79 0.12 -23.63 50.49
CA GLY A 79 -1.24 -24.20 50.45
C GLY A 79 -2.37 -23.17 50.31
N LEU A 80 -2.05 -21.89 50.09
CA LEU A 80 -3.02 -20.80 49.95
C LEU A 80 -3.49 -20.57 48.51
N GLY A 81 -3.10 -21.43 47.57
CA GLY A 81 -3.45 -21.28 46.15
C GLY A 81 -4.96 -21.17 45.86
N LYS A 82 -5.81 -21.86 46.64
CA LYS A 82 -7.27 -21.84 46.48
C LYS A 82 -7.94 -20.53 46.89
N VAL A 83 -7.29 -19.73 47.74
CA VAL A 83 -7.81 -18.45 48.23
C VAL A 83 -7.24 -17.25 47.47
N LEU A 84 -6.33 -17.47 46.51
CA LEU A 84 -5.82 -16.41 45.66
C LEU A 84 -6.91 -15.92 44.70
N PRO A 85 -6.94 -14.61 44.40
CA PRO A 85 -7.78 -14.05 43.35
C PRO A 85 -7.57 -14.82 42.03
N ARG A 86 -8.65 -15.40 41.49
CA ARG A 86 -8.61 -16.04 40.18
C ARG A 86 -8.45 -14.98 39.11
N GLN A 87 -7.45 -15.14 38.25
CA GLN A 87 -7.37 -14.35 37.03
C GLN A 87 -8.45 -14.82 36.05
N SER A 88 -9.06 -13.88 35.34
CA SER A 88 -10.01 -14.22 34.28
C SER A 88 -9.25 -14.87 33.12
N GLU A 89 -9.82 -15.92 32.53
CA GLU A 89 -9.30 -16.49 31.27
C GLU A 89 -9.24 -15.40 30.20
N SER A 90 -8.22 -15.44 29.34
CA SER A 90 -8.10 -14.45 28.26
C SER A 90 -9.25 -14.59 27.26
N VAL A 91 -9.68 -13.47 26.67
CA VAL A 91 -10.82 -13.48 25.74
C VAL A 91 -10.49 -14.28 24.48
N LEU A 92 -9.21 -14.40 24.12
CA LEU A 92 -8.77 -15.26 23.01
C LEU A 92 -9.12 -16.72 23.29
N LEU A 93 -8.73 -17.25 24.45
CA LEU A 93 -8.99 -18.64 24.81
C LEU A 93 -10.48 -18.93 25.02
N GLN A 94 -11.26 -17.94 25.47
CA GLN A 94 -12.73 -18.03 25.53
C GLN A 94 -13.35 -18.11 24.12
N LYS A 95 -12.88 -17.30 23.17
CA LYS A 95 -13.32 -17.36 21.77
C LYS A 95 -12.97 -18.68 21.12
N VAL A 96 -11.79 -19.23 21.41
CA VAL A 96 -11.40 -20.57 20.96
C VAL A 96 -12.36 -21.63 21.52
N SER A 97 -12.64 -21.59 22.82
CA SER A 97 -13.52 -22.56 23.48
C SER A 97 -14.97 -22.50 22.99
N SER A 98 -15.41 -21.34 22.50
CA SER A 98 -16.75 -21.12 21.93
C SER A 98 -16.80 -21.29 20.40
N GLY A 99 -15.69 -21.66 19.76
CA GLY A 99 -15.61 -21.85 18.30
C GLY A 99 -15.63 -20.55 17.48
N GLN A 100 -15.43 -19.40 18.12
CA GLN A 100 -15.38 -18.07 17.47
C GLN A 100 -13.98 -17.70 16.98
N ALA A 101 -12.95 -18.46 17.37
CA ALA A 101 -11.58 -18.31 16.91
C ALA A 101 -10.93 -19.69 16.79
N GLU A 102 -10.03 -19.84 15.82
CA GLU A 102 -9.18 -21.01 15.65
C GLU A 102 -7.71 -20.59 15.80
N LEU A 103 -6.99 -21.30 16.68
CA LEU A 103 -5.66 -20.91 17.18
C LEU A 103 -4.60 -21.95 16.80
N TYR A 104 -3.45 -21.46 16.34
CA TYR A 104 -2.30 -22.27 15.93
C TYR A 104 -1.04 -21.91 16.74
N ALA A 105 -0.16 -22.88 16.93
CA ALA A 105 1.14 -22.67 17.58
C ALA A 105 2.27 -22.65 16.55
N LEU A 106 3.16 -21.66 16.66
CA LEU A 106 4.37 -21.54 15.86
C LEU A 106 5.60 -21.62 16.75
N PHE A 107 6.63 -22.30 16.25
CA PHE A 107 7.93 -22.38 16.88
C PHE A 107 9.01 -21.98 15.88
N GLY A 108 9.87 -21.03 16.26
CA GLY A 108 11.02 -20.64 15.45
C GLY A 108 12.16 -21.66 15.46
N GLY A 109 13.25 -21.34 14.78
CA GLY A 109 14.51 -22.07 14.84
C GLY A 109 15.71 -21.13 14.96
N GLN A 110 16.90 -21.63 14.67
CA GLN A 110 18.07 -20.78 14.50
C GLN A 110 17.84 -19.76 13.38
N GLY A 111 18.44 -18.59 13.53
CA GLY A 111 18.31 -17.49 12.57
C GLY A 111 19.35 -16.42 12.85
N MET A 112 18.98 -15.15 12.65
CA MET A 112 19.91 -14.03 12.78
C MET A 112 20.38 -13.72 14.22
N ASN A 113 19.71 -14.28 15.24
CA ASN A 113 19.94 -13.92 16.64
C ASN A 113 21.01 -14.80 17.29
N GLU A 114 22.24 -14.28 17.42
CA GLU A 114 23.35 -14.94 18.12
C GLU A 114 23.21 -14.89 19.65
N VAL A 115 22.36 -13.99 20.16
CA VAL A 115 22.13 -13.77 21.60
C VAL A 115 20.80 -14.34 22.07
N TYR A 116 20.31 -15.43 21.44
CA TYR A 116 19.04 -16.08 21.77
C TYR A 116 18.91 -16.43 23.27
N PHE A 117 20.02 -16.73 23.95
CA PHE A 117 20.02 -17.08 25.38
C PHE A 117 19.67 -15.87 26.28
N ASP A 118 19.80 -14.63 25.79
CA ASP A 118 19.30 -13.45 26.52
C ASP A 118 17.77 -13.47 26.66
N GLU A 119 17.06 -14.11 25.72
CA GLU A 119 15.61 -14.30 25.84
C GLU A 119 15.28 -15.32 26.92
N LEU A 120 16.09 -16.37 27.07
CA LEU A 120 15.97 -17.31 28.17
C LEU A 120 16.28 -16.64 29.52
N GLN A 121 17.33 -15.81 29.59
CA GLN A 121 17.62 -14.97 30.76
C GLN A 121 16.43 -14.08 31.08
N THR A 122 15.87 -13.39 30.09
CA THR A 122 14.71 -12.52 30.29
C THR A 122 13.48 -13.33 30.72
N LEU A 123 13.25 -14.55 30.21
CA LEU A 123 12.19 -15.44 30.72
C LEU A 123 12.43 -15.79 32.19
N PHE A 124 13.65 -16.17 32.55
CA PHE A 124 14.04 -16.55 33.90
C PHE A 124 13.91 -15.38 34.88
N ASP A 125 14.35 -14.19 34.51
CA ASP A 125 14.26 -12.99 35.35
C ASP A 125 12.79 -12.61 35.65
N LEU A 126 11.89 -12.84 34.70
CA LEU A 126 10.46 -12.54 34.87
C LEU A 126 9.69 -13.65 35.58
N TYR A 127 9.99 -14.91 35.28
CA TYR A 127 9.15 -16.06 35.64
C TYR A 127 9.92 -17.16 36.37
N GLY A 128 11.09 -16.85 36.94
CA GLY A 128 12.00 -17.79 37.59
C GLY A 128 11.27 -18.84 38.45
N PRO A 129 10.41 -18.44 39.41
CA PRO A 129 9.65 -19.37 40.24
C PRO A 129 8.78 -20.39 39.48
N LEU A 130 8.24 -20.02 38.31
CA LEU A 130 7.46 -20.91 37.45
C LEU A 130 8.34 -21.88 36.65
N LEU A 131 9.57 -21.44 36.32
CA LEU A 131 10.47 -22.13 35.40
C LEU A 131 11.52 -22.98 36.11
N THR A 132 11.90 -22.67 37.35
CA THR A 132 12.95 -23.39 38.09
C THR A 132 12.76 -24.90 38.10
N PRO A 133 11.57 -25.48 38.39
CA PRO A 133 11.41 -26.94 38.39
C PRO A 133 11.79 -27.60 37.06
N PHE A 134 11.35 -27.00 35.95
CA PHE A 134 11.69 -27.50 34.62
C PHE A 134 13.15 -27.24 34.26
N LEU A 135 13.66 -26.04 34.54
CA LEU A 135 15.04 -25.66 34.21
C LEU A 135 16.06 -26.51 34.97
N THR A 136 15.79 -26.89 36.22
CA THR A 136 16.63 -27.83 36.98
C THR A 136 16.70 -29.17 36.26
N LEU A 137 15.55 -29.81 36.01
CA LEU A 137 15.49 -31.10 35.33
C LEU A 137 16.15 -31.06 33.93
N ALA A 138 15.81 -30.04 33.14
CA ALA A 138 16.33 -29.88 31.79
C ALA A 138 17.85 -29.63 31.79
N SER A 139 18.38 -28.83 32.71
CA SER A 139 19.81 -28.53 32.78
C SER A 139 20.62 -29.72 33.26
N GLU A 140 20.12 -30.47 34.25
CA GLU A 140 20.76 -31.72 34.70
C GLU A 140 20.81 -32.75 33.56
N HIS A 141 19.71 -32.91 32.84
CA HIS A 141 19.62 -33.81 31.68
C HIS A 141 20.58 -33.41 30.56
N LEU A 142 20.57 -32.14 30.15
CA LEU A 142 21.47 -31.61 29.12
C LEU A 142 22.94 -31.71 29.53
N ALA A 143 23.28 -31.42 30.79
CA ALA A 143 24.63 -31.59 31.31
C ALA A 143 25.08 -33.06 31.27
N SER A 144 24.19 -34.01 31.56
CA SER A 144 24.47 -35.45 31.45
C SER A 144 24.74 -35.86 30.00
N LEU A 145 23.94 -35.37 29.04
CA LEU A 145 24.15 -35.63 27.60
C LEU A 145 25.48 -35.05 27.12
N ALA A 146 25.78 -33.80 27.49
CA ALA A 146 27.02 -33.13 27.16
C ALA A 146 28.25 -33.86 27.74
N ALA A 147 28.17 -34.34 28.99
CA ALA A 147 29.22 -35.13 29.62
C ALA A 147 29.48 -36.45 28.87
N ALA A 148 28.43 -37.15 28.43
CA ALA A 148 28.58 -38.36 27.62
C ALA A 148 29.25 -38.08 26.25
N ALA A 149 29.03 -36.88 25.70
CA ALA A 149 29.60 -36.43 24.43
C ALA A 149 30.90 -35.61 24.57
N GLN A 150 31.51 -35.54 25.77
CA GLN A 150 32.67 -34.67 26.04
C GLN A 150 33.89 -35.01 25.16
N HIS A 151 34.02 -36.26 24.73
CA HIS A 151 35.06 -36.72 23.81
C HIS A 151 35.06 -36.02 22.43
N THR A 152 33.97 -35.31 22.08
CA THR A 152 33.85 -34.56 20.82
C THR A 152 34.44 -33.15 20.88
N LEU A 153 34.80 -32.66 22.07
CA LEU A 153 35.25 -31.27 22.33
C LEU A 153 34.20 -30.18 22.03
N LEU A 154 32.99 -30.56 21.62
CA LEU A 154 31.90 -29.61 21.34
C LEU A 154 31.28 -29.02 22.61
N TYR A 155 31.58 -29.60 23.78
CA TYR A 155 30.94 -29.29 25.05
C TYR A 155 31.93 -28.93 26.18
N ASP A 156 33.06 -28.30 25.84
CA ASP A 156 34.13 -27.98 26.80
C ASP A 156 33.68 -27.08 27.98
N PHE A 157 32.61 -26.30 27.79
CA PHE A 157 31.99 -25.48 28.85
C PHE A 157 30.74 -26.14 29.48
N GLY A 158 30.44 -27.38 29.10
CA GLY A 158 29.23 -28.10 29.51
C GLY A 158 27.94 -27.52 28.91
N LEU A 159 26.80 -28.00 29.39
CA LEU A 159 25.47 -27.58 28.94
C LEU A 159 24.49 -27.39 30.12
N ASN A 160 24.92 -26.62 31.13
CA ASN A 160 24.14 -26.33 32.32
C ASN A 160 23.49 -24.94 32.25
N ALA A 161 22.34 -24.86 31.58
CA ALA A 161 21.65 -23.59 31.35
C ALA A 161 21.26 -22.89 32.65
N LEU A 162 20.75 -23.61 33.65
CA LEU A 162 20.33 -23.01 34.93
C LEU A 162 21.49 -22.35 35.67
N SER A 163 22.67 -22.97 35.69
CA SER A 163 23.87 -22.37 36.30
C SER A 163 24.21 -21.03 35.63
N TRP A 164 24.17 -20.99 34.30
CA TRP A 164 24.46 -19.77 33.54
C TRP A 164 23.41 -18.67 33.73
N LEU A 165 22.14 -19.04 33.99
CA LEU A 165 21.06 -18.10 34.27
C LEU A 165 21.13 -17.52 35.69
N GLN A 166 21.54 -18.33 36.67
CA GLN A 166 21.66 -17.93 38.07
C GLN A 166 22.90 -17.10 38.34
N GLU A 167 24.02 -17.44 37.68
CA GLU A 167 25.29 -16.76 37.79
C GLU A 167 25.76 -16.36 36.38
N PRO A 168 25.30 -15.21 35.86
CA PRO A 168 25.64 -14.75 34.50
C PRO A 168 27.15 -14.64 34.24
N SER A 169 27.97 -14.51 35.28
CA SER A 169 29.44 -14.51 35.16
C SER A 169 30.03 -15.86 34.72
N THR A 170 29.29 -16.97 34.87
CA THR A 170 29.68 -18.32 34.43
C THR A 170 29.24 -18.65 32.99
N ARG A 171 28.51 -17.72 32.35
CA ARG A 171 27.96 -17.92 31.01
C ARG A 171 29.09 -17.97 29.97
N PRO A 172 29.10 -18.97 29.08
CA PRO A 172 30.06 -19.03 27.98
C PRO A 172 29.91 -17.87 26.99
N GLU A 173 30.99 -17.59 26.27
CA GLU A 173 31.01 -16.58 25.21
C GLU A 173 30.05 -16.92 24.07
N VAL A 174 29.59 -15.88 23.36
CA VAL A 174 28.62 -15.99 22.26
C VAL A 174 28.98 -17.06 21.21
N PRO A 175 30.24 -17.20 20.75
CA PRO A 175 30.58 -18.23 19.76
C PRO A 175 30.30 -19.67 20.22
N TYR A 176 30.46 -19.97 21.52
CA TYR A 176 30.13 -21.28 22.06
C TYR A 176 28.63 -21.50 22.08
N LEU A 177 27.88 -20.51 22.57
CA LEU A 177 26.42 -20.54 22.61
C LEU A 177 25.80 -20.63 21.21
N ALA A 178 26.41 -19.99 20.22
CA ALA A 178 25.95 -19.99 18.82
C ALA A 178 26.26 -21.30 18.07
N SER A 179 27.15 -22.16 18.60
CA SER A 179 27.41 -23.47 17.98
C SER A 179 26.13 -24.30 17.88
N CYS A 180 25.93 -25.05 16.79
CA CYS A 180 24.69 -25.80 16.57
C CYS A 180 24.48 -26.89 17.63
N ALA A 181 25.57 -27.52 18.09
CA ALA A 181 25.55 -28.50 19.18
C ALA A 181 24.98 -27.95 20.50
N VAL A 182 25.15 -26.66 20.78
CA VAL A 182 24.69 -25.97 22.01
C VAL A 182 23.36 -25.24 21.78
N SER A 183 23.23 -24.52 20.67
CA SER A 183 22.05 -23.67 20.40
C SER A 183 20.77 -24.43 20.12
N LEU A 184 20.81 -25.57 19.41
CA LEU A 184 19.60 -26.34 19.12
C LEU A 184 18.82 -26.71 20.40
N PRO A 185 19.42 -27.41 21.38
CA PRO A 185 18.71 -27.76 22.61
C PRO A 185 18.34 -26.53 23.45
N LEU A 186 19.14 -25.46 23.49
CA LEU A 186 18.84 -24.28 24.30
C LEU A 186 17.75 -23.39 23.70
N ILE A 187 17.64 -23.30 22.38
CA ILE A 187 16.52 -22.64 21.70
C ILE A 187 15.23 -23.43 21.98
N GLY A 188 15.26 -24.76 21.87
CA GLY A 188 14.11 -25.61 22.24
C GLY A 188 13.72 -25.46 23.71
N LEU A 189 14.70 -25.41 24.62
CA LEU A 189 14.47 -25.13 26.04
C LEU A 189 13.72 -23.81 26.23
N THR A 190 14.16 -22.75 25.53
CA THR A 190 13.53 -21.43 25.58
C THR A 190 12.08 -21.46 25.09
N GLN A 191 11.81 -22.16 23.99
CA GLN A 191 10.47 -22.33 23.43
C GLN A 191 9.53 -23.06 24.39
N LEU A 192 10.01 -24.14 25.00
CA LEU A 192 9.24 -24.93 25.97
C LEU A 192 9.00 -24.12 27.25
N CYS A 193 9.97 -23.33 27.70
CA CYS A 193 9.78 -22.35 28.78
C CYS A 193 8.69 -21.32 28.44
N GLN A 194 8.64 -20.81 27.21
CA GLN A 194 7.57 -19.88 26.79
C GLN A 194 6.18 -20.54 26.86
N TYR A 195 6.07 -21.79 26.40
CA TYR A 195 4.81 -22.55 26.49
C TYR A 195 4.38 -22.79 27.93
N ILE A 196 5.31 -23.17 28.81
CA ILE A 196 5.06 -23.34 30.25
C ILE A 196 4.58 -22.03 30.88
N VAL A 197 5.26 -20.91 30.58
CA VAL A 197 4.86 -19.59 31.07
C VAL A 197 3.45 -19.24 30.59
N TYR A 198 3.15 -19.44 29.32
CA TYR A 198 1.82 -19.16 28.78
C TYR A 198 0.72 -19.93 29.49
N GLY A 199 0.91 -21.24 29.67
CA GLY A 199 -0.06 -22.10 30.35
C GLY A 199 -0.19 -21.79 31.84
N LYS A 200 0.92 -21.76 32.59
CA LYS A 200 0.90 -21.47 34.04
C LYS A 200 0.38 -20.06 34.34
N ALA A 201 0.72 -19.06 33.52
CA ALA A 201 0.17 -17.71 33.66
C ALA A 201 -1.34 -17.67 33.39
N SER A 202 -1.82 -18.46 32.43
CA SER A 202 -3.25 -18.59 32.12
C SER A 202 -4.02 -19.50 33.09
N GLY A 203 -3.33 -20.13 34.04
CA GLY A 203 -3.92 -21.06 35.00
C GLY A 203 -4.35 -22.40 34.39
N LEU A 204 -3.75 -22.80 33.26
CA LEU A 204 -4.06 -24.03 32.54
C LEU A 204 -2.96 -25.09 32.74
N GLY A 205 -3.36 -26.36 32.78
CA GLY A 205 -2.46 -27.50 32.63
C GLY A 205 -2.05 -27.75 31.17
N PRO A 206 -1.05 -28.61 30.91
CA PRO A 206 -0.59 -28.90 29.54
C PRO A 206 -1.68 -29.53 28.67
N ALA A 207 -2.51 -30.42 29.21
CA ALA A 207 -3.63 -31.03 28.48
C ALA A 207 -4.70 -29.99 28.08
N GLU A 208 -5.05 -29.09 29.01
CA GLU A 208 -6.06 -28.06 28.78
C GLU A 208 -5.59 -27.02 27.78
N LEU A 209 -4.31 -26.62 27.86
CA LEU A 209 -3.71 -25.68 26.92
C LEU A 209 -3.54 -26.30 25.53
N GLY A 210 -3.04 -27.55 25.45
CA GLY A 210 -2.89 -28.27 24.18
C GLY A 210 -4.21 -28.37 23.42
N ALA A 211 -5.32 -28.62 24.12
CA ALA A 211 -6.67 -28.67 23.53
C ALA A 211 -7.16 -27.33 22.94
N LYS A 212 -6.50 -26.19 23.21
CA LYS A 212 -6.83 -24.89 22.61
C LYS A 212 -6.23 -24.71 21.21
N PHE A 213 -5.31 -25.56 20.78
CA PHE A 213 -4.64 -25.45 19.48
C PHE A 213 -5.25 -26.41 18.45
N ALA A 214 -5.67 -25.89 17.30
CA ALA A 214 -6.14 -26.70 16.18
C ALA A 214 -4.96 -27.39 15.45
N GLY A 215 -3.80 -26.75 15.46
CA GLY A 215 -2.56 -27.33 14.95
C GLY A 215 -1.33 -26.55 15.38
N ALA A 216 -0.17 -27.14 15.12
CA ALA A 216 1.15 -26.60 15.43
C ALA A 216 2.12 -26.88 14.28
N THR A 217 3.12 -26.02 14.13
CA THR A 217 4.28 -26.31 13.27
C THR A 217 5.49 -25.55 13.79
N GLY A 218 6.67 -25.92 13.31
CA GLY A 218 7.88 -25.22 13.68
C GLY A 218 8.87 -25.13 12.54
N HIS A 219 9.53 -23.98 12.46
CA HIS A 219 10.52 -23.71 11.44
C HIS A 219 11.83 -24.42 11.81
N SER A 220 12.29 -25.30 10.92
CA SER A 220 13.46 -26.14 11.15
C SER A 220 13.34 -26.91 12.47
N GLN A 221 14.27 -26.73 13.40
CA GLN A 221 14.26 -27.38 14.72
C GLN A 221 12.99 -27.13 15.54
N GLY A 222 12.23 -26.07 15.29
CA GLY A 222 11.01 -25.75 16.03
C GLY A 222 9.95 -26.86 15.96
N VAL A 223 9.99 -27.70 14.92
CA VAL A 223 9.04 -28.83 14.76
C VAL A 223 9.12 -29.80 15.93
N VAL A 224 10.27 -29.91 16.60
CA VAL A 224 10.43 -30.74 17.80
C VAL A 224 9.59 -30.19 18.96
N SER A 225 9.62 -28.88 19.20
CA SER A 225 8.80 -28.23 20.21
C SER A 225 7.30 -28.33 19.88
N ALA A 226 6.94 -28.23 18.60
CA ALA A 226 5.58 -28.45 18.13
C ALA A 226 5.08 -29.88 18.44
N LEU A 227 5.93 -30.90 18.27
CA LEU A 227 5.60 -32.29 18.61
C LEU A 227 5.45 -32.51 20.12
N VAL A 228 6.28 -31.85 20.94
CA VAL A 228 6.15 -31.93 22.40
C VAL A 228 4.80 -31.37 22.82
N ILE A 229 4.45 -30.15 22.42
CA ILE A 229 3.20 -29.53 22.87
C ILE A 229 1.93 -30.18 22.30
N ALA A 230 2.01 -30.79 21.11
CA ALA A 230 0.88 -31.46 20.48
C ALA A 230 0.60 -32.82 21.12
N ARG A 231 1.47 -33.32 21.99
CA ARG A 231 1.32 -34.64 22.59
C ARG A 231 0.16 -34.72 23.59
N GLU A 232 -0.38 -35.92 23.75
CA GLU A 232 -1.37 -36.24 24.78
C GLU A 232 -0.76 -36.15 26.18
N TYR A 233 -1.38 -35.34 27.04
CA TYR A 233 -1.02 -35.17 28.45
C TYR A 233 -2.17 -35.57 29.37
N PRO A 234 -1.90 -36.14 30.55
CA PRO A 234 -2.94 -36.44 31.52
C PRO A 234 -3.57 -35.14 32.07
N ALA A 235 -4.85 -35.21 32.43
CA ALA A 235 -5.53 -34.11 33.11
C ALA A 235 -4.88 -33.83 34.48
N ALA A 236 -4.98 -32.58 34.92
CA ALA A 236 -4.52 -32.18 36.25
C ALA A 236 -5.23 -32.99 37.34
N GLN A 237 -4.47 -33.57 38.26
CA GLN A 237 -5.02 -34.33 39.38
C GLN A 237 -5.49 -33.38 40.50
N ALA A 238 -6.57 -33.75 41.19
CA ALA A 238 -7.12 -32.95 42.29
C ALA A 238 -6.34 -33.07 43.61
N ASP A 239 -5.22 -33.80 43.60
CA ASP A 239 -4.40 -34.14 44.77
C ASP A 239 -3.32 -33.09 45.11
N GLY A 240 -3.18 -32.05 44.28
CA GLY A 240 -2.21 -30.98 44.47
C GLY A 240 -0.84 -31.24 43.85
N SER A 241 -0.67 -32.31 43.06
CA SER A 241 0.53 -32.54 42.26
C SER A 241 0.71 -31.46 41.17
N ASP A 242 1.97 -31.18 40.78
CA ASP A 242 2.24 -30.26 39.67
C ASP A 242 1.75 -30.90 38.36
N ALA A 243 0.63 -30.40 37.84
CA ALA A 243 0.05 -30.85 36.57
C ALA A 243 1.02 -30.75 35.37
N TRP A 244 2.10 -29.99 35.51
CA TRP A 244 3.14 -29.85 34.49
C TRP A 244 4.27 -30.88 34.60
N GLN A 245 4.35 -31.70 35.65
CA GLN A 245 5.40 -32.72 35.77
C GLN A 245 5.45 -33.67 34.56
N PRO A 246 4.31 -34.22 34.07
CA PRO A 246 4.32 -35.05 32.86
C PRO A 246 4.79 -34.29 31.61
N PHE A 247 4.61 -32.97 31.56
CA PHE A 247 5.16 -32.14 30.49
C PHE A 247 6.68 -32.06 30.57
N TYR A 248 7.24 -31.84 31.76
CA TYR A 248 8.70 -31.76 31.95
C TYR A 248 9.39 -33.06 31.51
N ASP A 249 8.85 -34.21 31.90
CA ASP A 249 9.40 -35.53 31.57
C ASP A 249 9.41 -35.80 30.05
N GLN A 250 8.44 -35.25 29.32
CA GLN A 250 8.38 -35.36 27.85
C GLN A 250 9.24 -34.30 27.16
N ALA A 251 9.27 -33.08 27.71
CA ALA A 251 10.07 -31.98 27.21
C ALA A 251 11.57 -32.34 27.17
N VAL A 252 12.10 -33.03 28.20
CA VAL A 252 13.50 -33.48 28.20
C VAL A 252 13.80 -34.50 27.10
N ARG A 253 12.82 -35.30 26.66
CA ARG A 253 12.98 -36.18 25.49
C ARG A 253 13.08 -35.37 24.19
N GLY A 254 12.28 -34.32 24.05
CA GLY A 254 12.42 -33.35 22.95
C GLY A 254 13.79 -32.67 22.95
N LEU A 255 14.32 -32.32 24.12
CA LEU A 255 15.67 -31.78 24.27
C LEU A 255 16.75 -32.80 23.88
N THR A 256 16.56 -34.10 24.16
CA THR A 256 17.46 -35.16 23.63
C THR A 256 17.46 -35.18 22.11
N VAL A 257 16.29 -35.08 21.46
CA VAL A 257 16.19 -35.04 19.99
C VAL A 257 16.96 -33.84 19.45
N LEU A 258 16.75 -32.64 20.01
CA LEU A 258 17.47 -31.43 19.61
C LEU A 258 18.99 -31.51 19.86
N PHE A 259 19.40 -32.09 20.99
CA PHE A 259 20.80 -32.35 21.30
C PHE A 259 21.44 -33.25 20.23
N GLN A 260 20.78 -34.34 19.84
CA GLN A 260 21.28 -35.24 18.80
C GLN A 260 21.30 -34.57 17.41
N ILE A 261 20.32 -33.71 17.08
CA ILE A 261 20.36 -32.95 15.83
C ILE A 261 21.57 -32.02 15.79
N GLY A 262 21.83 -31.30 16.89
CA GLY A 262 22.97 -30.41 17.00
C GLY A 262 24.29 -31.17 16.92
N LEU A 263 24.40 -32.28 17.65
CA LEU A 263 25.59 -33.12 17.69
C LEU A 263 25.87 -33.78 16.34
N GLN A 264 24.93 -34.57 15.81
CA GLN A 264 25.13 -35.34 14.59
C GLN A 264 25.28 -34.44 13.36
N GLY A 265 24.56 -33.31 13.31
CA GLY A 265 24.76 -32.31 12.25
C GLY A 265 26.17 -31.73 12.26
N THR A 266 26.68 -31.38 13.45
CA THR A 266 28.06 -30.86 13.60
C THR A 266 29.12 -31.91 13.29
N LEU A 267 28.90 -33.18 13.66
CA LEU A 267 29.82 -34.27 13.35
C LEU A 267 29.83 -34.65 11.86
N THR A 268 28.66 -34.61 11.22
CA THR A 268 28.52 -34.91 9.79
C THR A 268 29.15 -33.81 8.93
N PHE A 269 28.99 -32.55 9.34
CA PHE A 269 29.58 -31.40 8.66
C PHE A 269 30.33 -30.50 9.67
N PRO A 270 31.59 -30.82 10.00
CA PRO A 270 32.37 -30.02 10.94
C PRO A 270 32.72 -28.65 10.34
N PRO A 271 32.85 -27.59 11.17
CA PRO A 271 33.25 -26.27 10.69
C PRO A 271 34.58 -26.32 9.92
N ARG A 272 34.57 -25.81 8.68
CA ARG A 272 35.75 -25.72 7.82
C ARG A 272 36.38 -24.33 7.92
N ALA A 273 37.70 -24.27 7.84
CA ALA A 273 38.42 -23.00 7.85
C ALA A 273 38.17 -22.21 6.56
N ILE A 274 37.87 -20.92 6.69
CA ILE A 274 37.74 -19.97 5.58
C ILE A 274 38.96 -19.05 5.60
N SER A 275 39.47 -18.71 4.41
CA SER A 275 40.62 -17.80 4.34
C SER A 275 40.25 -16.42 4.89
N PRO A 276 41.16 -15.74 5.63
CA PRO A 276 40.90 -14.41 6.15
C PRO A 276 40.47 -13.41 5.06
N ALA A 277 41.00 -13.56 3.83
CA ALA A 277 40.63 -12.71 2.71
C ALA A 277 39.14 -12.83 2.31
N LEU A 278 38.59 -14.04 2.26
CA LEU A 278 37.17 -14.26 1.94
C LEU A 278 36.25 -13.76 3.07
N GLN A 279 36.67 -13.98 4.32
CA GLN A 279 35.94 -13.47 5.47
C GLN A 279 35.88 -11.93 5.48
N THR A 280 37.02 -11.27 5.30
CA THR A 280 37.09 -9.80 5.21
C THR A 280 36.23 -9.28 4.06
N SER A 281 36.31 -9.89 2.87
CA SER A 281 35.48 -9.50 1.71
C SER A 281 33.98 -9.55 2.05
N SER A 282 33.48 -10.64 2.62
CA SER A 282 32.06 -10.78 2.98
C SER A 282 31.62 -9.72 4.01
N VAL A 283 32.42 -9.51 5.06
CA VAL A 283 32.11 -8.55 6.13
C VAL A 283 32.10 -7.11 5.61
N GLU A 284 33.10 -6.70 4.81
CA GLU A 284 33.20 -5.36 4.22
C GLU A 284 32.04 -5.06 3.26
N ASN A 285 31.46 -6.08 2.63
CA ASN A 285 30.30 -5.95 1.75
C ASN A 285 28.95 -6.04 2.48
N GLY A 286 28.96 -6.12 3.82
CA GLY A 286 27.77 -6.14 4.66
C GLY A 286 27.02 -7.48 4.69
N GLU A 287 27.66 -8.57 4.28
CA GLU A 287 27.07 -9.92 4.20
C GLU A 287 27.24 -10.72 5.49
N GLY A 288 28.12 -10.26 6.40
CA GLY A 288 28.42 -10.93 7.67
C GLY A 288 29.54 -11.95 7.58
N VAL A 289 29.81 -12.66 8.67
CA VAL A 289 30.81 -13.73 8.71
C VAL A 289 30.29 -14.93 7.92
N PRO A 290 31.04 -15.46 6.94
CA PRO A 290 30.57 -16.60 6.15
C PRO A 290 30.36 -17.86 6.98
N THR A 291 29.24 -18.53 6.72
CA THR A 291 28.79 -19.77 7.37
C THR A 291 28.14 -20.68 6.33
N ALA A 292 27.55 -21.80 6.76
CA ALA A 292 26.93 -22.78 5.87
C ALA A 292 25.51 -22.40 5.37
N MET A 293 24.99 -21.24 5.79
CA MET A 293 23.64 -20.79 5.43
C MET A 293 23.59 -19.28 5.12
N LEU A 294 23.16 -18.92 3.91
CA LEU A 294 23.05 -17.55 3.40
C LEU A 294 21.58 -17.16 3.18
N ALA A 295 21.07 -16.21 3.96
CA ALA A 295 19.72 -15.67 3.78
C ALA A 295 19.70 -14.61 2.67
N ILE A 296 18.68 -14.66 1.80
CA ILE A 296 18.49 -13.77 0.66
C ILE A 296 17.05 -13.27 0.66
N ASN A 297 16.84 -11.96 0.78
CA ASN A 297 15.52 -11.34 0.86
C ASN A 297 15.33 -10.27 -0.22
N GLY A 298 14.23 -10.32 -0.97
CA GLY A 298 13.86 -9.37 -2.02
C GLY A 298 14.21 -9.80 -3.45
N LEU A 299 14.83 -10.97 -3.64
CA LEU A 299 15.17 -11.51 -4.95
C LEU A 299 14.12 -12.52 -5.42
N GLU A 300 13.95 -12.70 -6.73
CA GLU A 300 13.10 -13.75 -7.30
C GLU A 300 13.80 -15.10 -7.36
N LEU A 301 13.06 -16.18 -7.07
CA LEU A 301 13.60 -17.54 -6.99
C LEU A 301 14.31 -17.95 -8.29
N GLN A 302 13.68 -17.70 -9.44
CA GLN A 302 14.27 -18.04 -10.75
C GLN A 302 15.62 -17.34 -11.00
N THR A 303 15.77 -16.10 -10.56
CA THR A 303 17.02 -15.35 -10.68
C THR A 303 18.09 -15.93 -9.75
N LEU A 304 17.70 -16.30 -8.53
CA LEU A 304 18.58 -16.94 -7.56
C LEU A 304 19.06 -18.32 -8.05
N GLU A 305 18.15 -19.17 -8.52
CA GLU A 305 18.45 -20.52 -9.04
C GLU A 305 19.42 -20.47 -10.22
N LYS A 306 19.28 -19.48 -11.10
CA LYS A 306 20.23 -19.28 -12.21
C LYS A 306 21.65 -19.02 -11.72
N GLN A 307 21.82 -18.23 -10.66
CA GLN A 307 23.14 -17.97 -10.06
C GLN A 307 23.67 -19.19 -9.31
N ILE A 308 22.81 -19.91 -8.58
CA ILE A 308 23.15 -21.18 -7.93
C ILE A 308 23.65 -22.21 -8.96
N ALA A 309 23.01 -22.33 -10.11
CA ALA A 309 23.45 -23.24 -11.18
C ALA A 309 24.85 -22.89 -11.73
N GLN A 310 25.21 -21.61 -11.79
CA GLN A 310 26.55 -21.17 -12.20
C GLN A 310 27.60 -21.57 -11.16
N VAL A 311 27.32 -21.32 -9.88
CA VAL A 311 28.20 -21.74 -8.77
C VAL A 311 28.37 -23.25 -8.77
N ASN A 312 27.28 -24.01 -8.88
CA ASN A 312 27.31 -25.48 -8.90
C ASN A 312 28.07 -26.06 -10.10
N THR A 313 28.07 -25.37 -11.24
CA THR A 313 28.91 -25.77 -12.40
C THR A 313 30.39 -25.63 -12.05
N HIS A 314 30.77 -24.56 -11.34
CA HIS A 314 32.14 -24.36 -10.88
C HIS A 314 32.53 -25.40 -9.82
N VAL A 315 31.68 -25.65 -8.82
CA VAL A 315 31.91 -26.69 -7.80
C VAL A 315 32.17 -28.06 -8.43
N LYS A 316 31.34 -28.46 -9.41
CA LYS A 316 31.53 -29.71 -10.16
C LYS A 316 32.83 -29.72 -10.96
N SER A 317 33.25 -28.58 -11.52
CA SER A 317 34.53 -28.49 -12.25
C SER A 317 35.75 -28.70 -11.36
N GLU A 318 35.63 -28.48 -10.04
CA GLU A 318 36.65 -28.80 -9.04
C GLU A 318 36.61 -30.27 -8.59
N GLY A 319 35.72 -31.09 -9.16
CA GLY A 319 35.57 -32.50 -8.79
C GLY A 319 34.85 -32.73 -7.46
N ARG A 320 34.05 -31.77 -6.99
CA ARG A 320 33.26 -31.87 -5.76
C ARG A 320 31.77 -32.08 -6.06
N ASP A 321 31.13 -32.93 -5.25
CA ASP A 321 29.68 -33.17 -5.28
C ASP A 321 28.89 -32.30 -4.27
N GLU A 322 29.59 -31.45 -3.52
CA GLU A 322 29.06 -30.59 -2.44
C GLU A 322 28.39 -29.31 -2.99
N THR A 323 27.24 -29.45 -3.66
CA THR A 323 26.56 -28.31 -4.30
C THR A 323 25.84 -27.38 -3.31
N VAL A 324 25.66 -26.11 -3.70
CA VAL A 324 24.77 -25.17 -3.00
C VAL A 324 23.33 -25.34 -3.49
N SER A 325 22.34 -25.16 -2.61
CA SER A 325 20.91 -25.24 -3.00
C SER A 325 20.02 -24.34 -2.14
N VAL A 326 18.86 -23.95 -2.67
CA VAL A 326 17.82 -23.27 -1.87
C VAL A 326 17.20 -24.30 -0.95
N SER A 327 17.38 -24.13 0.35
CA SER A 327 16.90 -25.09 1.34
C SER A 327 15.69 -24.60 2.12
N LEU A 328 15.55 -23.29 2.30
CA LEU A 328 14.40 -22.72 2.99
C LEU A 328 13.70 -21.72 2.08
N ILE A 329 12.44 -21.99 1.80
CA ILE A 329 11.51 -21.14 1.06
C ILE A 329 10.58 -20.49 2.09
N ASN A 330 11.05 -19.39 2.67
CA ASN A 330 10.41 -18.69 3.78
C ASN A 330 9.22 -17.83 3.34
N GLY A 331 9.21 -17.41 2.07
CA GLY A 331 8.15 -16.64 1.44
C GLY A 331 8.41 -16.53 -0.07
N THR A 332 7.64 -15.70 -0.77
CA THR A 332 7.75 -15.55 -2.24
C THR A 332 9.07 -14.95 -2.71
N LYS A 333 9.71 -14.12 -1.88
CA LYS A 333 11.02 -13.48 -2.14
C LYS A 333 11.95 -13.55 -0.91
N ALA A 334 11.79 -14.57 -0.06
CA ALA A 334 12.59 -14.76 1.15
C ALA A 334 13.10 -16.19 1.18
N PHE A 335 14.41 -16.36 1.02
CA PHE A 335 15.06 -17.66 0.85
C PHE A 335 16.28 -17.82 1.74
N VAL A 336 16.67 -19.07 2.00
CA VAL A 336 17.99 -19.40 2.55
C VAL A 336 18.64 -20.45 1.68
N VAL A 337 19.88 -20.18 1.27
CA VAL A 337 20.72 -21.09 0.48
C VAL A 337 21.72 -21.75 1.43
N THR A 338 21.90 -23.06 1.30
CA THR A 338 22.89 -23.80 2.09
C THR A 338 23.96 -24.43 1.22
N GLY A 339 25.13 -24.63 1.82
CA GLY A 339 26.27 -25.29 1.19
C GLY A 339 27.57 -25.01 1.95
N ASP A 340 28.71 -25.37 1.35
CA ASP A 340 30.01 -24.98 1.90
C ASP A 340 30.14 -23.45 1.89
N ALA A 341 30.61 -22.88 3.00
CA ALA A 341 30.68 -21.44 3.19
C ALA A 341 31.52 -20.75 2.10
N ARG A 342 32.55 -21.42 1.54
CA ARG A 342 33.36 -20.86 0.45
C ARG A 342 32.55 -20.66 -0.84
N ASP A 343 31.64 -21.58 -1.13
CA ASP A 343 30.81 -21.57 -2.34
C ASP A 343 29.67 -20.56 -2.18
N LEU A 344 29.16 -20.39 -0.96
CA LEU A 344 28.20 -19.34 -0.63
C LEU A 344 28.81 -17.93 -0.73
N VAL A 345 30.10 -17.74 -0.39
CA VAL A 345 30.79 -16.46 -0.68
C VAL A 345 30.87 -16.22 -2.19
N GLY A 346 31.19 -17.26 -2.97
CA GLY A 346 31.17 -17.18 -4.44
C GLY A 346 29.79 -16.82 -5.00
N LEU A 347 28.72 -17.37 -4.42
CA LEU A 347 27.34 -17.01 -4.75
C LEU A 347 27.04 -15.55 -4.41
N ALA A 348 27.42 -15.09 -3.20
CA ALA A 348 27.22 -13.71 -2.77
C ALA A 348 27.96 -12.72 -3.69
N ASP A 349 29.21 -13.01 -4.06
CA ASP A 349 29.99 -12.22 -5.02
C ASP A 349 29.32 -12.15 -6.40
N GLY A 350 28.78 -13.27 -6.90
CA GLY A 350 28.03 -13.34 -8.17
C GLY A 350 26.75 -12.50 -8.14
N LEU A 351 25.98 -12.62 -7.06
CA LEU A 351 24.75 -11.87 -6.84
C LEU A 351 25.02 -10.37 -6.69
N ARG A 352 26.09 -9.98 -5.99
CA ARG A 352 26.48 -8.58 -5.75
C ARG A 352 26.67 -7.80 -7.04
N LYS A 353 27.23 -8.42 -8.08
CA LYS A 353 27.44 -7.80 -9.41
C LYS A 353 26.14 -7.39 -10.10
N ASN A 354 25.03 -8.05 -9.76
CA ASN A 354 23.71 -7.80 -10.33
C ASN A 354 22.77 -7.07 -9.34
N ARG A 355 23.27 -6.63 -8.18
CA ARG A 355 22.49 -5.92 -7.15
C ARG A 355 22.55 -4.42 -7.37
N ALA A 356 21.44 -3.73 -7.18
CA ALA A 356 21.44 -2.27 -7.13
C ALA A 356 22.29 -1.77 -5.94
N PRO A 357 23.17 -0.77 -6.12
CA PRO A 357 23.82 -0.11 -5.00
C PRO A 357 22.80 0.42 -3.99
N PRO A 358 23.03 0.29 -2.67
CA PRO A 358 22.14 0.83 -1.66
C PRO A 358 21.85 2.31 -1.89
N GLY A 359 20.57 2.69 -1.86
CA GLY A 359 20.14 4.09 -2.05
C GLY A 359 20.19 4.61 -3.49
N LYS A 360 20.56 3.79 -4.49
CA LYS A 360 20.50 4.19 -5.90
C LYS A 360 19.05 4.40 -6.32
N ASP A 361 18.70 5.63 -6.71
CA ASP A 361 17.40 5.93 -7.30
C ASP A 361 17.31 5.29 -8.70
N GLN A 362 16.31 4.42 -8.88
CA GLN A 362 16.00 3.76 -10.14
C GLN A 362 14.60 4.16 -10.65
N SER A 363 13.95 5.15 -10.03
CA SER A 363 12.57 5.57 -10.35
C SER A 363 12.42 6.07 -11.80
N LYS A 364 13.49 6.60 -12.40
CA LYS A 364 13.54 7.05 -13.80
C LYS A 364 14.01 5.97 -14.79
N ILE A 365 14.39 4.79 -14.31
CA ILE A 365 14.76 3.64 -15.15
C ILE A 365 13.51 2.77 -15.36
N PRO A 366 13.19 2.36 -16.62
CA PRO A 366 12.11 1.42 -16.90
C PRO A 366 12.19 0.17 -16.03
N HIS A 367 11.06 -0.27 -15.46
CA HIS A 367 11.01 -1.30 -14.42
C HIS A 367 11.78 -2.57 -14.79
N SER A 368 11.57 -3.09 -16.01
CA SER A 368 12.26 -4.29 -16.52
C SER A 368 13.78 -4.17 -16.62
N LYS A 369 14.33 -2.95 -16.63
CA LYS A 369 15.77 -2.67 -16.76
C LYS A 369 16.45 -2.29 -15.44
N ARG A 370 15.69 -2.27 -14.34
CA ARG A 370 16.24 -1.96 -13.01
C ARG A 370 17.09 -3.11 -12.53
N LEU A 371 18.15 -2.78 -11.79
CA LEU A 371 18.87 -3.77 -11.02
C LEU A 371 17.98 -4.19 -9.83
N PRO A 372 17.88 -5.49 -9.52
CA PRO A 372 17.13 -5.97 -8.37
C PRO A 372 17.68 -5.37 -7.07
N VAL A 373 16.76 -5.02 -6.17
CA VAL A 373 17.04 -4.56 -4.81
C VAL A 373 16.75 -5.70 -3.85
N PHE A 374 17.80 -6.24 -3.24
CA PHE A 374 17.69 -7.36 -2.31
C PHE A 374 18.82 -7.31 -1.28
N SER A 375 18.62 -7.95 -0.13
CA SER A 375 19.65 -8.12 0.89
C SER A 375 20.13 -9.57 0.94
N MET A 376 21.39 -9.73 1.34
CA MET A 376 22.01 -11.03 1.58
C MET A 376 22.72 -10.97 2.93
N ARG A 377 22.59 -12.00 3.74
CA ARG A 377 23.29 -12.08 5.02
C ARG A 377 23.50 -13.52 5.44
N PHE A 378 24.72 -13.86 5.82
CA PHE A 378 25.02 -15.15 6.42
C PHE A 378 24.31 -15.27 7.78
N LEU A 379 23.68 -16.42 7.99
CA LEU A 379 23.11 -16.79 9.27
C LEU A 379 24.23 -17.34 10.16
N PRO A 380 24.26 -17.09 11.47
CA PRO A 380 25.24 -17.67 12.39
C PRO A 380 25.00 -19.17 12.64
N ILE A 381 24.98 -19.97 11.58
CA ILE A 381 24.65 -21.39 11.57
C ILE A 381 25.71 -22.10 10.71
N ASN A 382 26.57 -22.88 11.36
CA ASN A 382 27.73 -23.52 10.72
C ASN A 382 27.44 -24.90 10.14
N VAL A 383 26.23 -25.41 10.34
CA VAL A 383 25.76 -26.68 9.80
C VAL A 383 24.79 -26.39 8.64
N PRO A 384 24.97 -26.98 7.44
CA PRO A 384 24.09 -26.78 6.30
C PRO A 384 22.80 -27.61 6.46
N TYR A 385 21.95 -27.25 7.43
CA TYR A 385 20.66 -27.91 7.61
C TYR A 385 19.82 -27.86 6.35
N HIS A 386 18.92 -28.83 6.16
CA HIS A 386 18.05 -28.94 4.98
C HIS A 386 18.83 -29.11 3.67
N SER A 387 19.91 -29.90 3.70
CA SER A 387 20.83 -30.09 2.58
C SER A 387 21.21 -31.55 2.40
N HIS A 388 21.53 -31.93 1.17
CA HIS A 388 22.09 -33.26 0.88
C HIS A 388 23.46 -33.47 1.55
N LEU A 389 24.13 -32.39 1.97
CA LEU A 389 25.39 -32.44 2.72
C LEU A 389 25.26 -33.13 4.09
N LEU A 390 24.04 -33.32 4.61
CA LEU A 390 23.78 -34.02 5.88
C LEU A 390 23.20 -35.43 5.68
N GLN A 391 23.33 -36.01 4.48
CA GLN A 391 22.97 -37.41 4.25
C GLN A 391 23.72 -38.32 5.23
N GLY A 392 23.00 -39.27 5.84
CA GLY A 392 23.52 -40.16 6.89
C GLY A 392 23.33 -39.65 8.31
N ALA A 393 23.11 -38.36 8.53
CA ALA A 393 22.91 -37.79 9.87
C ALA A 393 21.62 -38.30 10.54
N THR A 394 20.55 -38.52 9.76
CA THR A 394 19.30 -39.12 10.26
C THR A 394 19.54 -40.49 10.88
N GLN A 395 20.28 -41.37 10.19
CA GLN A 395 20.55 -42.73 10.66
C GLN A 395 21.44 -42.71 11.91
N ALA A 396 22.43 -41.82 11.95
CA ALA A 396 23.27 -41.63 13.13
C ALA A 396 22.46 -41.13 14.35
N ALA A 397 21.55 -40.18 14.15
CA ALA A 397 20.71 -39.65 15.22
C ALA A 397 19.70 -40.69 15.75
N LEU A 398 19.09 -41.49 14.86
CA LEU A 398 18.22 -42.60 15.26
C LEU A 398 18.99 -43.65 16.08
N ALA A 399 20.19 -44.03 15.63
CA ALA A 399 21.04 -44.99 16.34
C ALA A 399 21.44 -44.49 17.74
N ALA A 400 21.67 -43.18 17.90
CA ALA A 400 22.04 -42.58 19.17
C ALA A 400 20.90 -42.52 20.19
N ILE A 401 19.63 -42.44 19.74
CA ILE A 401 18.45 -42.43 20.61
C ILE A 401 18.00 -43.86 20.98
N GLY A 402 18.18 -44.82 20.07
CA GLY A 402 17.81 -46.21 20.29
C GLY A 402 16.31 -46.50 20.10
N ASP A 403 15.96 -47.79 19.95
CA ASP A 403 14.63 -48.23 19.50
C ASP A 403 13.52 -47.98 20.55
N SER A 404 13.84 -48.14 21.84
CA SER A 404 12.87 -47.94 22.93
C SER A 404 12.41 -46.49 23.05
N ASP A 405 13.33 -45.54 22.89
CA ASP A 405 13.00 -44.11 22.92
C ASP A 405 12.43 -43.60 21.59
N SER A 406 12.73 -44.29 20.47
CA SER A 406 12.08 -44.03 19.18
C SER A 406 10.60 -44.38 19.21
N SER A 407 10.22 -45.48 19.88
CA SER A 407 8.82 -45.91 20.03
C SER A 407 7.95 -44.93 20.83
N PHE A 408 8.57 -43.97 21.54
CA PHE A 408 7.84 -42.91 22.23
C PHE A 408 7.12 -42.01 21.22
N TRP A 409 7.71 -41.69 20.06
CA TRP A 409 7.19 -40.72 19.10
C TRP A 409 6.20 -41.38 18.12
N GLN A 410 4.92 -41.46 18.50
CA GLN A 410 3.86 -42.08 17.71
C GLN A 410 2.81 -41.05 17.27
N ALA A 411 2.38 -41.16 16.01
CA ALA A 411 1.32 -40.32 15.43
C ALA A 411 0.01 -40.36 16.24
N SER A 412 -0.37 -41.54 16.76
CA SER A 412 -1.57 -41.75 17.57
C SER A 412 -1.58 -41.03 18.92
N LYS A 413 -0.44 -40.47 19.34
CA LYS A 413 -0.28 -39.73 20.60
C LYS A 413 -0.33 -38.21 20.43
N LEU A 414 -0.59 -37.72 19.23
CA LEU A 414 -0.75 -36.29 18.95
C LEU A 414 -2.23 -35.90 19.03
N THR A 415 -2.52 -34.82 19.76
CA THR A 415 -3.85 -34.29 20.04
C THR A 415 -4.33 -33.27 19.00
N CYS A 416 -3.40 -32.60 18.30
CA CYS A 416 -3.68 -31.66 17.22
C CYS A 416 -2.77 -31.93 16.01
N ALA A 417 -3.06 -31.28 14.88
CA ALA A 417 -2.25 -31.44 13.68
C ALA A 417 -0.83 -30.91 13.91
N VAL A 418 0.18 -31.66 13.52
CA VAL A 418 1.55 -31.14 13.41
C VAL A 418 1.94 -31.13 11.95
N TYR A 419 2.11 -29.94 11.38
CA TYR A 419 2.34 -29.79 9.95
C TYR A 419 3.80 -30.01 9.60
N ASN A 420 4.04 -30.97 8.71
CA ASN A 420 5.35 -31.26 8.13
C ASN A 420 5.89 -30.04 7.36
N THR A 421 7.17 -29.71 7.56
CA THR A 421 7.80 -28.51 7.00
C THR A 421 8.05 -28.56 5.50
N GLU A 422 8.11 -29.74 4.90
CA GLU A 422 8.34 -29.95 3.47
C GLU A 422 7.01 -29.96 2.69
N ASP A 423 6.05 -30.79 3.09
CA ASP A 423 4.85 -31.04 2.29
C ASP A 423 3.55 -30.47 2.90
N GLY A 424 3.59 -30.02 4.16
CA GLY A 424 2.43 -29.48 4.88
C GLY A 424 1.42 -30.54 5.33
N THR A 425 1.75 -31.83 5.24
CA THR A 425 0.88 -32.92 5.69
C THR A 425 0.75 -32.93 7.20
N ASP A 426 -0.41 -33.39 7.69
CA ASP A 426 -0.61 -33.65 9.12
C ASP A 426 0.14 -34.93 9.49
N MET A 427 1.14 -34.80 10.37
CA MET A 427 1.96 -35.92 10.82
C MET A 427 1.17 -36.99 11.59
N ARG A 428 -0.08 -36.71 12.01
CA ARG A 428 -1.01 -37.73 12.55
C ARG A 428 -1.41 -38.79 11.52
N GLU A 429 -1.36 -38.45 10.23
CA GLU A 429 -1.82 -39.30 9.13
C GLU A 429 -0.70 -40.12 8.47
N GLN A 430 0.55 -40.00 8.96
CA GLN A 430 1.70 -40.72 8.40
C GLN A 430 1.57 -42.24 8.63
N SER A 431 1.73 -43.02 7.54
CA SER A 431 1.52 -44.47 7.53
C SER A 431 2.80 -45.31 7.37
N SER A 432 3.92 -44.73 6.94
CA SER A 432 5.08 -45.49 6.44
C SER A 432 6.46 -45.19 7.06
N SER A 433 6.61 -44.15 7.90
CA SER A 433 7.88 -43.82 8.59
C SER A 433 7.64 -43.45 10.05
N SER A 434 8.66 -43.64 10.90
CA SER A 434 8.62 -43.16 12.30
C SER A 434 8.52 -41.64 12.32
N ILE A 435 7.72 -41.07 13.23
CA ILE A 435 7.65 -39.61 13.44
C ILE A 435 9.04 -39.02 13.66
N LEU A 436 9.89 -39.73 14.42
CA LEU A 436 11.23 -39.28 14.74
C LEU A 436 12.16 -39.27 13.51
N GLU A 437 12.05 -40.29 12.66
CA GLU A 437 12.76 -40.31 11.37
C GLU A 437 12.30 -39.18 10.45
N SER A 438 10.98 -38.92 10.39
CA SER A 438 10.43 -37.79 9.65
C SER A 438 10.99 -36.47 10.13
N VAL A 439 11.07 -36.23 11.45
CA VAL A 439 11.64 -35.01 12.03
C VAL A 439 13.12 -34.83 11.68
N PHE A 440 13.91 -35.89 11.80
CA PHE A 440 15.32 -35.83 11.43
C PHE A 440 15.49 -35.52 9.95
N ASN A 441 14.72 -36.17 9.07
CA ASN A 441 14.75 -35.85 7.65
C ASN A 441 14.31 -34.41 7.37
N GLN A 442 13.25 -33.92 8.03
CA GLN A 442 12.76 -32.54 7.91
C GLN A 442 13.84 -31.51 8.26
N ILE A 443 14.73 -31.81 9.20
CA ILE A 443 15.76 -30.87 9.68
C ILE A 443 17.10 -31.05 8.96
N PHE A 444 17.55 -32.29 8.75
CA PHE A 444 18.86 -32.54 8.14
C PHE A 444 18.86 -32.34 6.63
N THR A 445 17.91 -32.94 5.91
CA THR A 445 18.02 -33.09 4.45
C THR A 445 16.90 -32.42 3.66
N SER A 446 15.68 -32.41 4.19
CA SER A 446 14.50 -31.97 3.43
C SER A 446 14.39 -30.44 3.42
N PRO A 447 13.97 -29.84 2.29
CA PRO A 447 13.75 -28.40 2.23
C PRO A 447 12.53 -27.98 3.06
N ILE A 448 12.49 -26.71 3.45
CA ILE A 448 11.34 -26.08 4.10
C ILE A 448 10.54 -25.28 3.07
N TYR A 449 9.24 -25.57 2.95
CA TYR A 449 8.28 -24.75 2.21
C TYR A 449 7.34 -24.05 3.19
N TRP A 450 7.85 -22.97 3.83
CA TRP A 450 7.24 -22.40 5.02
C TRP A 450 5.86 -21.79 4.73
N ALA A 451 5.81 -20.82 3.80
CA ALA A 451 4.57 -20.07 3.51
C ALA A 451 3.54 -20.89 2.70
N SER A 452 4.01 -21.71 1.76
CA SER A 452 3.16 -22.41 0.80
C SER A 452 2.67 -23.77 1.28
N LYS A 453 3.33 -24.37 2.30
CA LYS A 453 3.00 -25.68 2.84
C LYS A 453 2.82 -25.64 4.35
N ALA A 454 3.91 -25.50 5.12
CA ALA A 454 3.91 -25.68 6.58
C ALA A 454 2.95 -24.75 7.32
N THR A 455 2.86 -23.50 6.90
CA THR A 455 1.95 -22.48 7.47
C THR A 455 0.78 -22.14 6.58
N ASN A 456 0.49 -22.96 5.56
CA ASN A 456 -0.70 -22.82 4.75
C ASN A 456 -1.93 -23.37 5.47
N PHE A 457 -2.23 -22.81 6.64
CA PHE A 457 -3.33 -23.24 7.49
C PHE A 457 -4.69 -23.15 6.79
N PRO A 458 -5.71 -23.88 7.25
CA PRO A 458 -7.08 -23.77 6.73
C PRO A 458 -7.62 -22.34 6.73
N ALA A 459 -8.62 -22.07 5.88
CA ALA A 459 -9.29 -20.76 5.82
C ALA A 459 -10.03 -20.38 7.12
N THR A 460 -10.23 -21.33 8.04
CA THR A 460 -10.79 -21.13 9.38
C THR A 460 -9.77 -20.59 10.38
N ALA A 461 -8.47 -20.63 10.07
CA ALA A 461 -7.43 -20.10 10.95
C ALA A 461 -7.62 -18.60 11.19
N THR A 462 -7.56 -18.20 12.47
CA THR A 462 -7.75 -16.78 12.86
C THR A 462 -6.57 -16.22 13.64
N HIS A 463 -5.87 -17.05 14.41
CA HIS A 463 -4.78 -16.62 15.28
C HIS A 463 -3.63 -17.62 15.25
N ALA A 464 -2.41 -17.11 15.39
CA ALA A 464 -1.22 -17.92 15.60
C ALA A 464 -0.36 -17.31 16.71
N ILE A 465 0.08 -18.12 17.68
CA ILE A 465 1.00 -17.71 18.73
C ILE A 465 2.40 -18.22 18.40
N ASP A 466 3.36 -17.31 18.30
CA ASP A 466 4.78 -17.59 18.17
C ASP A 466 5.44 -17.73 19.56
N PHE A 467 5.83 -18.97 19.87
CA PHE A 467 6.60 -19.37 21.04
C PHE A 467 8.11 -19.38 20.77
N GLY A 468 8.52 -19.10 19.53
CA GLY A 468 9.89 -19.04 19.08
C GLY A 468 10.73 -17.94 19.74
N THR A 469 12.03 -18.03 19.53
CA THR A 469 12.99 -16.98 19.89
C THR A 469 13.03 -15.90 18.80
N GLY A 470 13.50 -14.71 19.15
CA GLY A 470 13.75 -13.58 18.25
C GLY A 470 12.75 -12.43 18.40
N GLY A 471 11.70 -12.59 19.20
CA GLY A 471 10.65 -11.57 19.39
C GLY A 471 10.10 -11.06 18.05
N SER A 472 10.20 -9.74 17.82
CA SER A 472 9.78 -9.11 16.55
C SER A 472 10.59 -9.53 15.32
N SER A 473 11.79 -10.09 15.53
CA SER A 473 12.67 -10.62 14.48
C SER A 473 12.53 -12.14 14.31
N GLY A 474 11.66 -12.78 15.10
CA GLY A 474 11.39 -14.21 15.05
C GLY A 474 10.49 -14.62 13.88
N ILE A 475 10.06 -15.89 13.87
CA ILE A 475 9.28 -16.46 12.78
C ILE A 475 7.87 -15.85 12.69
N GLY A 476 7.32 -15.36 13.80
CA GLY A 476 6.01 -14.72 13.83
C GLY A 476 5.92 -13.52 12.89
N SER A 477 6.94 -12.66 12.81
CA SER A 477 6.91 -11.51 11.91
C SER A 477 7.05 -11.89 10.43
N LEU A 478 7.74 -12.99 10.13
CA LEU A 478 7.76 -13.58 8.79
C LEU A 478 6.37 -14.10 8.42
N CYS A 479 5.73 -14.87 9.31
CA CYS A 479 4.39 -15.39 9.12
C CYS A 479 3.36 -14.27 8.90
N ALA A 480 3.41 -13.22 9.73
CA ALA A 480 2.52 -12.07 9.62
C ALA A 480 2.55 -11.45 8.21
N ARG A 481 3.73 -11.37 7.57
CA ARG A 481 3.88 -10.90 6.18
C ARG A 481 3.35 -11.90 5.15
N ASN A 482 3.58 -13.20 5.37
CA ASN A 482 3.21 -14.23 4.39
C ASN A 482 1.70 -14.40 4.23
N TRP A 483 0.93 -14.16 5.28
CA TRP A 483 -0.53 -14.33 5.26
C TRP A 483 -1.30 -13.02 5.36
N GLU A 484 -0.67 -11.88 5.01
CA GLU A 484 -1.39 -10.63 4.84
C GLU A 484 -2.61 -10.84 3.96
N GLY A 485 -3.78 -10.39 4.45
CA GLY A 485 -5.06 -10.58 3.77
C GLY A 485 -5.78 -11.89 4.01
N ARG A 486 -5.17 -12.86 4.71
CA ARG A 486 -5.82 -14.13 5.09
C ARG A 486 -6.57 -14.08 6.43
N GLY A 487 -6.54 -12.95 7.13
CA GLY A 487 -7.24 -12.76 8.40
C GLY A 487 -6.62 -13.48 9.60
N ILE A 488 -5.33 -13.86 9.53
CA ILE A 488 -4.63 -14.53 10.63
C ILE A 488 -3.85 -13.49 11.47
N ARG A 489 -4.22 -13.34 12.74
CA ARG A 489 -3.51 -12.50 13.72
C ARG A 489 -2.32 -13.25 14.32
N THR A 490 -1.10 -12.77 14.11
CA THR A 490 0.10 -13.30 14.77
C THR A 490 0.34 -12.62 16.12
N ILE A 491 0.56 -13.41 17.17
CA ILE A 491 0.93 -12.94 18.50
C ILE A 491 2.32 -13.49 18.85
N MET A 492 3.29 -12.62 19.10
CA MET A 492 4.68 -13.00 19.40
C MET A 492 4.95 -12.88 20.89
N LEU A 493 5.00 -14.00 21.62
CA LEU A 493 5.16 -13.97 23.10
C LEU A 493 6.50 -13.38 23.54
N GLY A 494 7.55 -13.56 22.72
CA GLY A 494 8.85 -12.93 22.95
C GLY A 494 8.81 -11.39 22.86
N ASN A 495 7.82 -10.80 22.19
CA ASN A 495 7.65 -9.35 22.12
C ASN A 495 6.81 -8.83 23.30
N ARG A 496 7.47 -8.50 24.42
CA ARG A 496 6.83 -8.10 25.68
C ARG A 496 6.51 -6.61 25.81
N GLY A 497 6.71 -5.83 24.75
CA GLY A 497 6.43 -4.39 24.72
C GLY A 497 5.02 -4.06 24.23
N GLU A 498 4.87 -2.80 23.81
CA GLU A 498 3.72 -2.33 23.04
C GLU A 498 3.88 -2.66 21.55
N GLY A 499 2.78 -2.58 20.79
CA GLY A 499 2.78 -2.74 19.34
C GLY A 499 1.90 -3.88 18.85
N VAL A 500 1.76 -3.95 17.53
CA VAL A 500 0.93 -4.94 16.83
C VAL A 500 1.54 -6.33 16.98
N GLY A 501 0.73 -7.30 17.42
CA GLY A 501 1.15 -8.68 17.60
C GLY A 501 2.06 -8.88 18.81
N ALA A 502 2.03 -7.95 19.78
CA ALA A 502 2.78 -8.08 21.02
C ALA A 502 2.20 -9.20 21.91
N GLY A 503 3.07 -9.83 22.70
CA GLY A 503 2.71 -10.97 23.55
C GLY A 503 1.56 -10.70 24.52
N LYS A 504 1.38 -9.44 24.95
CA LYS A 504 0.26 -9.03 25.83
C LYS A 504 -1.12 -9.41 25.29
N GLU A 505 -1.26 -9.51 23.96
CA GLU A 505 -2.52 -9.86 23.30
C GLU A 505 -2.97 -11.28 23.64
N ALA A 506 -2.05 -12.20 23.95
CA ALA A 506 -2.38 -13.58 24.31
C ALA A 506 -3.15 -13.70 25.64
N TRP A 507 -2.99 -12.71 26.53
CA TRP A 507 -3.66 -12.61 27.83
C TRP A 507 -4.67 -11.45 27.91
N GLY A 508 -4.87 -10.73 26.82
CA GLY A 508 -5.70 -9.53 26.79
C GLY A 508 -7.19 -9.81 27.02
N LYS A 509 -7.89 -8.76 27.48
CA LYS A 509 -9.37 -8.74 27.53
C LYS A 509 -10.03 -8.32 26.21
N SER A 510 -9.23 -7.91 25.24
CA SER A 510 -9.64 -7.72 23.86
C SER A 510 -8.83 -8.66 22.97
N VAL A 511 -9.44 -9.12 21.89
CA VAL A 511 -8.81 -10.01 20.90
C VAL A 511 -8.75 -9.25 19.59
N PRO A 512 -7.59 -8.67 19.24
CA PRO A 512 -7.40 -8.07 17.93
C PRO A 512 -7.60 -9.12 16.84
N THR A 513 -8.30 -8.77 15.78
CA THR A 513 -8.54 -9.66 14.64
C THR A 513 -8.06 -9.01 13.35
N GLU A 514 -7.49 -9.80 12.45
CA GLU A 514 -7.15 -9.33 11.12
C GLU A 514 -8.33 -9.50 10.16
N SER A 515 -8.45 -8.59 9.20
CA SER A 515 -9.47 -8.70 8.15
C SER A 515 -9.00 -9.60 7.02
N LYS A 516 -9.87 -10.51 6.60
CA LYS A 516 -9.74 -11.20 5.31
C LYS A 516 -10.07 -10.23 4.18
N TRP A 517 -9.17 -10.05 3.24
CA TRP A 517 -9.37 -9.04 2.18
C TRP A 517 -10.44 -9.44 1.18
N ASP A 518 -10.54 -10.73 0.87
CA ASP A 518 -11.59 -11.29 0.01
C ASP A 518 -12.97 -11.14 0.65
N GLU A 519 -13.14 -11.30 1.96
CA GLU A 519 -14.44 -11.06 2.61
C GLU A 519 -14.78 -9.58 2.77
N ARG A 520 -13.77 -8.76 3.13
CA ARG A 520 -13.97 -7.34 3.46
C ARG A 520 -14.12 -6.47 2.23
N PHE A 521 -13.38 -6.75 1.15
CA PHE A 521 -13.27 -5.90 -0.02
C PHE A 521 -13.79 -6.55 -1.31
N HIS A 522 -14.37 -7.75 -1.27
CA HIS A 522 -15.02 -8.31 -2.47
C HIS A 522 -16.09 -7.36 -3.04
N PRO A 523 -16.32 -7.39 -4.36
CA PRO A 523 -17.41 -6.63 -4.94
C PRO A 523 -18.75 -7.16 -4.46
N ARG A 524 -19.66 -6.24 -4.12
CA ARG A 524 -21.04 -6.56 -3.72
C ARG A 524 -22.02 -5.89 -4.67
N LEU A 525 -23.29 -6.25 -4.55
CA LEU A 525 -24.39 -5.57 -5.20
C LEU A 525 -25.32 -4.96 -4.16
N VAL A 526 -25.91 -3.83 -4.51
CA VAL A 526 -26.96 -3.19 -3.70
C VAL A 526 -28.04 -2.62 -4.62
N ARG A 527 -29.30 -2.74 -4.20
CA ARG A 527 -30.45 -2.15 -4.89
C ARG A 527 -30.89 -0.87 -4.19
N THR A 528 -31.03 0.21 -4.93
CA THR A 528 -31.58 1.47 -4.40
C THR A 528 -33.11 1.49 -4.49
N SER A 529 -33.76 2.40 -3.77
CA SER A 529 -35.23 2.53 -3.75
C SER A 529 -35.87 2.79 -5.12
N ASP A 530 -35.10 3.29 -6.09
CA ASP A 530 -35.50 3.46 -7.50
C ASP A 530 -35.48 2.14 -8.30
N GLY A 531 -35.10 1.02 -7.66
CA GLY A 531 -35.02 -0.32 -8.25
C GLY A 531 -33.69 -0.64 -8.95
N ARG A 532 -32.78 0.34 -9.11
CA ARG A 532 -31.49 0.14 -9.80
C ARG A 532 -30.54 -0.68 -8.94
N VAL A 533 -29.87 -1.65 -9.57
CA VAL A 533 -28.75 -2.40 -8.98
C VAL A 533 -27.45 -1.65 -9.26
N HIS A 534 -26.62 -1.52 -8.24
CA HIS A 534 -25.31 -0.88 -8.30
C HIS A 534 -24.22 -1.84 -7.82
N LEU A 535 -23.02 -1.70 -8.39
CA LEU A 535 -21.81 -2.23 -7.78
C LEU A 535 -21.55 -1.49 -6.46
N ASP A 536 -21.48 -2.26 -5.37
CA ASP A 536 -21.32 -1.75 -4.02
C ASP A 536 -19.86 -1.90 -3.58
N THR A 537 -19.12 -0.79 -3.63
CA THR A 537 -17.71 -0.68 -3.23
C THR A 537 -17.52 0.56 -2.35
N PRO A 538 -16.41 0.65 -1.58
CA PRO A 538 -16.10 1.86 -0.84
C PRO A 538 -16.05 3.13 -1.71
N PHE A 539 -15.65 2.99 -2.98
CA PHE A 539 -15.58 4.08 -3.93
C PHE A 539 -16.95 4.47 -4.49
N SER A 540 -17.80 3.50 -4.86
CA SER A 540 -19.14 3.80 -5.36
C SER A 540 -20.02 4.43 -4.28
N ARG A 541 -19.88 3.96 -3.03
CA ARG A 541 -20.51 4.58 -1.85
C ARG A 541 -20.04 6.00 -1.62
N LEU A 542 -18.73 6.29 -1.71
CA LEU A 542 -18.19 7.65 -1.55
C LEU A 542 -18.79 8.64 -2.56
N LEU A 543 -18.86 8.25 -3.83
CA LEU A 543 -19.29 9.14 -4.91
C LEU A 543 -20.79 9.12 -5.18
N SER A 544 -21.52 8.15 -4.62
CA SER A 544 -22.91 7.84 -4.98
C SER A 544 -23.09 7.61 -6.49
N LYS A 545 -22.06 7.03 -7.12
CA LYS A 545 -21.94 6.80 -8.58
C LYS A 545 -21.32 5.41 -8.81
N PRO A 546 -21.50 4.79 -9.99
CA PRO A 546 -20.80 3.54 -10.32
C PRO A 546 -19.28 3.69 -10.11
N PRO A 547 -18.55 2.62 -9.75
CA PRO A 547 -17.12 2.66 -9.45
C PRO A 547 -16.24 2.76 -10.72
N LEU A 548 -16.73 3.47 -11.74
CA LEU A 548 -16.08 3.73 -13.02
C LEU A 548 -15.97 5.24 -13.19
N MET A 549 -14.74 5.75 -13.31
CA MET A 549 -14.48 7.18 -13.43
C MET A 549 -13.66 7.52 -14.67
N VAL A 550 -13.81 8.75 -15.16
CA VAL A 550 -12.97 9.33 -16.21
C VAL A 550 -11.95 10.28 -15.57
N GLY A 551 -10.67 9.98 -15.72
CA GLY A 551 -9.60 10.79 -15.15
C GLY A 551 -9.45 12.16 -15.83
N GLY A 552 -8.86 13.13 -15.14
CA GLY A 552 -8.54 14.45 -15.67
C GLY A 552 -7.45 14.39 -16.74
N MET A 553 -7.78 14.81 -17.97
CA MET A 553 -6.91 14.74 -19.13
C MET A 553 -6.79 16.12 -19.79
N THR A 554 -5.57 16.64 -19.91
CA THR A 554 -5.31 17.74 -20.85
C THR A 554 -4.96 17.11 -22.20
N PRO A 555 -5.69 17.39 -23.30
CA PRO A 555 -6.75 18.40 -23.46
C PRO A 555 -8.20 17.89 -23.26
N THR A 556 -8.45 16.57 -23.30
CA THR A 556 -9.77 15.97 -23.49
C THR A 556 -10.84 16.34 -22.46
N THR A 557 -10.47 16.56 -21.20
CA THR A 557 -11.43 16.95 -20.13
C THR A 557 -11.34 18.43 -19.74
N VAL A 558 -10.81 19.30 -20.61
CA VAL A 558 -10.77 20.76 -20.40
C VAL A 558 -12.07 21.45 -20.83
N LYS A 559 -12.71 20.97 -21.90
CA LYS A 559 -13.90 21.58 -22.49
C LYS A 559 -15.18 21.00 -21.86
N ALA A 560 -16.25 21.81 -21.79
CA ALA A 560 -17.45 21.46 -21.03
C ALA A 560 -18.27 20.32 -21.65
N GLY A 561 -18.34 20.25 -22.99
CA GLY A 561 -19.14 19.26 -23.73
C GLY A 561 -18.91 17.83 -23.22
N PHE A 562 -17.68 17.34 -23.34
CA PHE A 562 -17.34 15.98 -22.89
C PHE A 562 -17.56 15.77 -21.38
N VAL A 563 -17.14 16.72 -20.53
CA VAL A 563 -17.35 16.64 -19.08
C VAL A 563 -18.82 16.54 -18.72
N SER A 564 -19.66 17.38 -19.34
CA SER A 564 -21.10 17.38 -19.11
C SER A 564 -21.79 16.10 -19.61
N ALA A 565 -21.31 15.51 -20.71
CA ALA A 565 -21.85 14.25 -21.23
C ALA A 565 -21.62 13.09 -20.25
N VAL A 566 -20.41 12.97 -19.70
CA VAL A 566 -20.07 11.92 -18.72
C VAL A 566 -20.82 12.12 -17.40
N LEU A 567 -20.90 13.36 -16.91
CA LEU A 567 -21.70 13.68 -15.71
C LEU A 567 -23.19 13.38 -15.92
N SER A 568 -23.75 13.70 -17.08
CA SER A 568 -25.15 13.42 -17.43
C SER A 568 -25.42 11.92 -17.59
N ALA A 569 -24.41 11.15 -17.99
CA ALA A 569 -24.45 9.69 -18.02
C ALA A 569 -24.45 9.06 -16.62
N GLY A 570 -24.13 9.82 -15.57
CA GLY A 570 -24.14 9.36 -14.18
C GLY A 570 -22.78 8.87 -13.67
N TYR A 571 -21.69 9.11 -14.39
CA TYR A 571 -20.33 8.71 -14.00
C TYR A 571 -19.52 9.88 -13.44
N HIS A 572 -18.47 9.56 -12.69
CA HIS A 572 -17.54 10.56 -12.19
C HIS A 572 -16.54 10.96 -13.27
N ILE A 573 -16.24 12.25 -13.37
CA ILE A 573 -15.21 12.79 -14.26
C ILE A 573 -14.53 14.01 -13.64
N GLU A 574 -13.24 14.16 -13.91
CA GLU A 574 -12.46 15.32 -13.46
C GLU A 574 -12.30 16.36 -14.58
N LEU A 575 -12.65 17.61 -14.27
CA LEU A 575 -12.33 18.78 -15.10
C LEU A 575 -10.82 19.04 -15.06
N ALA A 576 -10.15 19.04 -16.21
CA ALA A 576 -8.71 19.27 -16.26
C ALA A 576 -8.36 20.74 -16.06
N GLY A 577 -7.80 21.08 -14.89
CA GLY A 577 -7.35 22.43 -14.55
C GLY A 577 -6.19 22.94 -15.40
N GLY A 578 -5.44 22.05 -16.06
CA GLY A 578 -4.28 22.41 -16.89
C GLY A 578 -4.61 23.39 -18.03
N GLY A 579 -5.84 23.38 -18.54
CA GLY A 579 -6.31 24.28 -19.60
C GLY A 579 -6.92 25.60 -19.12
N HIS A 580 -6.89 25.90 -17.82
CA HIS A 580 -7.47 27.12 -17.25
C HIS A 580 -6.40 27.98 -16.58
N TYR A 581 -6.22 29.21 -17.06
CA TYR A 581 -5.07 30.06 -16.69
C TYR A 581 -5.41 31.19 -15.70
N ASN A 582 -6.68 31.37 -15.36
CA ASN A 582 -7.15 32.37 -14.39
C ASN A 582 -8.51 31.98 -13.81
N GLU A 583 -8.96 32.70 -12.77
CA GLU A 583 -10.22 32.41 -12.08
C GLU A 583 -11.46 32.52 -12.96
N LYS A 584 -11.49 33.54 -13.84
CA LYS A 584 -12.62 33.77 -14.76
C LYS A 584 -12.85 32.57 -15.68
N ALA A 585 -11.77 31.97 -16.18
CA ALA A 585 -11.84 30.80 -17.05
C ALA A 585 -12.42 29.57 -16.33
N VAL A 586 -12.01 29.33 -15.08
CA VAL A 586 -12.54 28.21 -14.28
C VAL A 586 -14.03 28.41 -13.99
N ARG A 587 -14.42 29.58 -13.51
CA ARG A 587 -15.83 29.90 -13.21
C ARG A 587 -16.72 29.77 -14.43
N ALA A 588 -16.31 30.36 -15.55
CA ALA A 588 -17.05 30.27 -16.81
C ALA A 588 -17.21 28.82 -17.27
N LYS A 589 -16.18 27.98 -17.08
CA LYS A 589 -16.24 26.57 -17.45
C LYS A 589 -17.19 25.77 -16.57
N VAL A 590 -17.18 25.98 -15.25
CA VAL A 590 -18.13 25.33 -14.33
C VAL A 590 -19.57 25.74 -14.64
N ALA A 591 -19.82 27.03 -14.87
CA ALA A 591 -21.15 27.53 -15.25
C ALA A 591 -21.66 26.90 -16.57
N GLU A 592 -20.78 26.74 -17.56
CA GLU A 592 -21.10 26.05 -18.81
C GLU A 592 -21.44 24.57 -18.57
N ILE A 593 -20.66 23.86 -17.76
CA ILE A 593 -20.91 22.46 -17.39
C ILE A 593 -22.26 22.32 -16.70
N GLN A 594 -22.56 23.15 -15.70
CA GLN A 594 -23.86 23.15 -15.01
C GLN A 594 -25.03 23.32 -15.97
N LYS A 595 -24.91 24.29 -16.90
CA LYS A 595 -25.95 24.55 -17.90
C LYS A 595 -26.17 23.34 -18.81
N LEU A 596 -25.12 22.66 -19.23
CA LEU A 596 -25.20 21.49 -20.11
C LEU A 596 -25.70 20.24 -19.40
N VAL A 597 -25.26 19.99 -18.16
CA VAL A 597 -25.74 18.86 -17.34
C VAL A 597 -27.21 19.01 -17.01
N ASN A 598 -27.67 20.26 -16.77
CA ASN A 598 -29.07 20.61 -16.52
C ASN A 598 -29.77 19.72 -15.47
N LYS A 599 -29.01 19.31 -14.44
CA LYS A 599 -29.50 18.49 -13.33
C LYS A 599 -28.89 19.01 -12.02
N PRO A 600 -29.71 19.53 -11.08
CA PRO A 600 -29.24 19.95 -9.78
C PRO A 600 -28.55 18.82 -8.99
N GLY A 601 -27.63 19.18 -8.10
CA GLY A 601 -26.92 18.22 -7.23
C GLY A 601 -25.80 17.43 -7.90
N VAL A 602 -25.56 17.58 -9.20
CA VAL A 602 -24.40 16.96 -9.87
C VAL A 602 -23.17 17.83 -9.67
N GLY A 603 -22.23 17.33 -8.88
CA GLY A 603 -21.00 18.03 -8.56
C GLY A 603 -19.85 17.78 -9.53
N VAL A 604 -18.89 18.71 -9.55
CA VAL A 604 -17.69 18.72 -10.39
C VAL A 604 -16.46 18.53 -9.52
N THR A 605 -15.51 17.72 -10.00
CA THR A 605 -14.17 17.59 -9.40
C THR A 605 -13.13 18.24 -10.31
N LEU A 606 -12.23 19.04 -9.75
CA LEU A 606 -11.16 19.71 -10.49
C LEU A 606 -9.84 18.94 -10.34
N ASN A 607 -9.19 18.59 -11.44
CA ASN A 607 -7.85 18.03 -11.46
C ASN A 607 -6.80 19.15 -11.60
N CYS A 608 -6.05 19.41 -10.54
CA CYS A 608 -5.01 20.42 -10.44
C CYS A 608 -3.61 19.80 -10.53
N LEU A 609 -2.71 20.43 -11.29
CA LEU A 609 -1.32 20.00 -11.42
C LEU A 609 -0.49 20.63 -10.30
N TYR A 610 -0.05 19.83 -9.32
CA TYR A 610 0.72 20.32 -8.17
C TYR A 610 2.09 20.89 -8.58
N ILE A 611 2.73 20.32 -9.61
CA ILE A 611 3.98 20.86 -10.17
C ILE A 611 3.82 22.26 -10.79
N ASN A 612 2.62 22.64 -11.23
CA ASN A 612 2.37 23.97 -11.82
C ASN A 612 1.91 24.97 -10.74
N GLN A 613 2.88 25.49 -9.99
CA GLN A 613 2.63 26.42 -8.88
C GLN A 613 1.85 27.67 -9.29
N ARG A 614 2.02 28.17 -10.52
CA ARG A 614 1.24 29.33 -11.00
C ARG A 614 -0.25 29.05 -11.06
N GLN A 615 -0.65 27.86 -11.54
CA GLN A 615 -2.05 27.46 -11.58
C GLN A 615 -2.56 27.09 -10.19
N TRP A 616 -1.77 26.33 -9.44
CA TRP A 616 -2.10 25.88 -8.09
C TRP A 616 -2.49 27.04 -7.16
N THR A 617 -1.69 28.13 -7.15
CA THR A 617 -1.87 29.29 -6.25
C THR A 617 -3.22 29.98 -6.40
N PHE A 618 -3.87 29.93 -7.58
CA PHE A 618 -5.22 30.49 -7.74
C PHE A 618 -6.31 29.40 -7.76
N GLN A 619 -6.02 28.21 -8.27
CA GLN A 619 -7.03 27.16 -8.44
C GLN A 619 -7.55 26.63 -7.11
N LEU A 620 -6.68 26.32 -6.14
CA LEU A 620 -7.11 25.78 -4.86
C LEU A 620 -7.94 26.80 -4.04
N PRO A 621 -7.48 28.04 -3.81
CA PRO A 621 -8.29 29.03 -3.09
C PRO A 621 -9.62 29.35 -3.79
N LEU A 622 -9.60 29.44 -5.13
CA LEU A 622 -10.81 29.65 -5.91
C LEU A 622 -11.80 28.50 -5.74
N TRP A 623 -11.33 27.26 -5.78
CA TRP A 623 -12.19 26.08 -5.69
C TRP A 623 -12.92 26.01 -4.34
N ILE A 624 -12.20 26.30 -3.25
CA ILE A 624 -12.76 26.44 -1.90
C ILE A 624 -13.80 27.58 -1.87
N LYS A 625 -13.45 28.75 -2.40
CA LYS A 625 -14.34 29.91 -2.45
C LYS A 625 -15.62 29.62 -3.24
N MET A 626 -15.51 28.97 -4.40
CA MET A 626 -16.66 28.57 -5.22
C MET A 626 -17.60 27.64 -4.44
N LYS A 627 -17.07 26.67 -3.69
CA LYS A 627 -17.90 25.81 -2.83
C LYS A 627 -18.67 26.62 -1.78
N GLN A 628 -18.01 27.58 -1.14
CA GLN A 628 -18.62 28.46 -0.13
C GLN A 628 -19.68 29.40 -0.72
N GLU A 629 -19.53 29.80 -1.99
CA GLU A 629 -20.52 30.56 -2.76
C GLU A 629 -21.71 29.71 -3.22
N GLY A 630 -21.67 28.40 -3.00
CA GLY A 630 -22.74 27.45 -3.32
C GLY A 630 -22.63 26.81 -4.71
N GLU A 631 -21.50 26.98 -5.40
CA GLU A 631 -21.22 26.28 -6.66
C GLU A 631 -21.09 24.76 -6.43
N PRO A 632 -21.32 23.93 -7.46
CA PRO A 632 -21.41 22.47 -7.37
C PRO A 632 -20.02 21.83 -7.35
N VAL A 633 -19.20 22.25 -6.40
CA VAL A 633 -17.89 21.69 -6.14
C VAL A 633 -18.03 20.41 -5.32
N GLU A 634 -17.55 19.29 -5.86
CA GLU A 634 -17.63 17.96 -5.23
C GLU A 634 -16.31 17.50 -4.62
N GLY A 635 -15.21 17.65 -5.36
CA GLY A 635 -13.90 17.15 -4.97
C GLY A 635 -12.73 17.88 -5.64
N LEU A 636 -11.53 17.52 -5.22
CA LEU A 636 -10.27 18.01 -5.78
C LEU A 636 -9.35 16.83 -6.08
N CYS A 637 -8.70 16.82 -7.24
CA CYS A 637 -7.61 15.90 -7.54
C CYS A 637 -6.27 16.65 -7.59
N VAL A 638 -5.31 16.18 -6.81
CA VAL A 638 -3.92 16.64 -6.78
C VAL A 638 -3.09 15.68 -7.63
N ALA A 639 -2.71 16.15 -8.82
CA ALA A 639 -2.01 15.36 -9.83
C ALA A 639 -0.58 15.88 -10.06
N ALA A 640 0.27 15.05 -10.66
CA ALA A 640 1.66 15.38 -11.00
C ALA A 640 2.48 15.88 -9.80
N GLY A 641 2.39 15.14 -8.69
CA GLY A 641 3.12 15.40 -7.44
C GLY A 641 2.28 15.04 -6.21
N ILE A 642 2.91 14.45 -5.20
CA ILE A 642 2.28 14.17 -3.91
C ILE A 642 2.84 15.17 -2.89
N PRO A 643 2.01 15.98 -2.21
CA PRO A 643 2.47 16.92 -1.20
C PRO A 643 3.06 16.20 0.02
N SER A 644 3.85 16.93 0.83
CA SER A 644 4.25 16.45 2.15
C SER A 644 3.01 16.27 3.05
N THR A 645 3.15 15.53 4.15
CA THR A 645 2.04 15.26 5.07
C THR A 645 1.45 16.55 5.64
N GLU A 646 2.30 17.52 5.96
CA GLU A 646 1.92 18.83 6.51
C GLU A 646 1.17 19.66 5.47
N LYS A 647 1.65 19.68 4.22
CA LYS A 647 0.98 20.40 3.13
C LYS A 647 -0.31 19.73 2.70
N ALA A 648 -0.38 18.41 2.72
CA ALA A 648 -1.61 17.68 2.49
C ALA A 648 -2.65 17.98 3.57
N LYS A 649 -2.22 18.08 4.84
CA LYS A 649 -3.08 18.48 5.94
C LYS A 649 -3.67 19.89 5.73
N GLU A 650 -2.86 20.87 5.35
CA GLU A 650 -3.34 22.23 5.03
C GLU A 650 -4.41 22.21 3.92
N ILE A 651 -4.17 21.44 2.85
CA ILE A 651 -5.14 21.26 1.77
C ILE A 651 -6.43 20.63 2.30
N ILE A 652 -6.32 19.50 3.00
CA ILE A 652 -7.47 18.74 3.51
C ILE A 652 -8.29 19.55 4.51
N ASP A 653 -7.65 20.29 5.41
CA ASP A 653 -8.34 21.15 6.38
C ASP A 653 -9.18 22.22 5.64
N GLY A 654 -8.62 22.88 4.62
CA GLY A 654 -9.37 23.83 3.78
C GLY A 654 -10.52 23.19 2.99
N LEU A 655 -10.34 21.97 2.48
CA LEU A 655 -11.42 21.23 1.81
C LEU A 655 -12.52 20.81 2.79
N ARG A 656 -12.15 20.35 3.99
CA ARG A 656 -13.06 19.94 5.07
C ARG A 656 -13.91 21.12 5.53
N GLU A 657 -13.29 22.26 5.81
CA GLU A 657 -13.98 23.50 6.21
C GLU A 657 -14.95 24.01 5.15
N ALA A 658 -14.61 23.86 3.87
CA ALA A 658 -15.49 24.23 2.77
C ALA A 658 -16.63 23.21 2.54
N GLY A 659 -16.57 22.01 3.13
CA GLY A 659 -17.53 20.94 2.89
C GLY A 659 -17.34 20.25 1.53
N ILE A 660 -16.11 20.19 1.02
CA ILE A 660 -15.73 19.43 -0.17
C ILE A 660 -15.58 17.96 0.24
N LYS A 661 -16.15 17.02 -0.53
CA LYS A 661 -16.39 15.64 -0.07
C LYS A 661 -15.14 14.76 -0.03
N HIS A 662 -14.19 14.99 -0.93
CA HIS A 662 -13.03 14.12 -1.09
C HIS A 662 -11.84 14.85 -1.72
N VAL A 663 -10.66 14.27 -1.52
CA VAL A 663 -9.44 14.59 -2.27
C VAL A 663 -8.94 13.34 -2.98
N SER A 664 -8.40 13.51 -4.18
CA SER A 664 -7.73 12.45 -4.92
C SER A 664 -6.24 12.74 -5.04
N PHE A 665 -5.42 11.70 -4.96
CA PHE A 665 -3.99 11.76 -5.24
C PHE A 665 -3.62 10.74 -6.33
N LYS A 666 -2.71 11.13 -7.24
CA LYS A 666 -2.18 10.27 -8.32
C LYS A 666 -0.71 9.91 -8.07
N PRO A 667 -0.41 8.92 -7.19
CA PRO A 667 0.97 8.47 -6.99
C PRO A 667 1.46 7.67 -8.19
N GLY A 668 2.72 7.91 -8.59
CA GLY A 668 3.38 7.20 -9.69
C GLY A 668 4.53 6.30 -9.25
N SER A 669 4.74 6.08 -7.94
CA SER A 669 5.80 5.25 -7.37
C SER A 669 5.39 4.65 -6.04
N VAL A 670 6.13 3.64 -5.56
CA VAL A 670 5.95 3.02 -4.23
C VAL A 670 6.03 4.08 -3.11
N ASP A 671 7.00 4.98 -3.17
CA ASP A 671 7.14 6.04 -2.18
C ASP A 671 6.01 7.06 -2.26
N GLY A 672 5.50 7.35 -3.46
CA GLY A 672 4.30 8.15 -3.65
C GLY A 672 3.07 7.51 -2.98
N ILE A 673 2.90 6.18 -3.12
CA ILE A 673 1.82 5.45 -2.44
C ILE A 673 1.98 5.54 -0.92
N ARG A 674 3.18 5.26 -0.40
CA ARG A 674 3.48 5.37 1.05
C ARG A 674 3.22 6.78 1.58
N GLN A 675 3.53 7.81 0.79
CA GLN A 675 3.22 9.18 1.17
C GLN A 675 1.70 9.42 1.24
N VAL A 676 0.91 8.88 0.32
CA VAL A 676 -0.57 8.92 0.42
C VAL A 676 -1.07 8.17 1.66
N VAL A 677 -0.47 7.02 2.00
CA VAL A 677 -0.77 6.29 3.24
C VAL A 677 -0.47 7.15 4.47
N ASN A 678 0.68 7.82 4.52
CA ASN A 678 1.01 8.74 5.62
C ASN A 678 0.03 9.92 5.73
N ILE A 679 -0.38 10.49 4.59
CA ILE A 679 -1.41 11.53 4.54
C ILE A 679 -2.74 11.02 5.09
N ALA A 680 -3.13 9.79 4.72
CA ALA A 680 -4.36 9.16 5.19
C ALA A 680 -4.32 8.85 6.70
N ALA A 681 -3.19 8.36 7.20
CA ALA A 681 -2.96 8.14 8.63
C ALA A 681 -3.10 9.43 9.44
N ALA A 682 -2.62 10.55 8.90
CA ALA A 682 -2.72 11.87 9.55
C ALA A 682 -4.12 12.52 9.43
N ASN A 683 -5.01 12.00 8.59
CA ASN A 683 -6.35 12.54 8.34
C ASN A 683 -7.41 11.42 8.27
N PRO A 684 -7.58 10.62 9.34
CA PRO A 684 -8.36 9.37 9.32
C PRO A 684 -9.86 9.59 9.05
N ASP A 685 -10.36 10.81 9.23
CA ASP A 685 -11.76 11.21 9.06
C ASP A 685 -12.09 11.70 7.64
N PHE A 686 -11.08 11.98 6.80
CA PHE A 686 -11.29 12.60 5.49
C PHE A 686 -11.14 11.59 4.33
N PRO A 687 -12.12 11.48 3.41
CA PRO A 687 -12.03 10.56 2.27
C PRO A 687 -10.91 10.91 1.28
N ILE A 688 -10.05 9.93 1.01
CA ILE A 688 -8.94 10.04 0.05
C ILE A 688 -9.12 8.99 -1.05
N ILE A 689 -9.10 9.41 -2.31
CA ILE A 689 -9.07 8.50 -3.46
C ILE A 689 -7.61 8.36 -3.90
N LEU A 690 -7.06 7.15 -3.82
CA LEU A 690 -5.73 6.83 -4.33
C LEU A 690 -5.89 6.30 -5.75
N GLN A 691 -5.64 7.17 -6.72
CA GLN A 691 -5.70 6.84 -8.14
C GLN A 691 -4.33 6.32 -8.57
N TRP A 692 -4.12 5.01 -8.42
CA TRP A 692 -2.88 4.37 -8.82
C TRP A 692 -2.75 4.37 -10.34
N THR A 693 -1.60 4.78 -10.87
CA THR A 693 -1.26 4.67 -12.30
C THR A 693 0.14 4.12 -12.51
N GLY A 694 0.23 2.95 -13.15
CA GLY A 694 1.50 2.39 -13.63
C GLY A 694 2.03 3.09 -14.89
N GLY A 695 3.25 2.73 -15.30
CA GLY A 695 3.96 3.33 -16.43
C GLY A 695 3.30 3.13 -17.79
N ARG A 696 2.43 2.13 -17.93
CA ARG A 696 1.61 1.89 -19.13
C ARG A 696 0.49 2.91 -19.39
N ALA A 697 0.42 3.99 -18.59
CA ALA A 697 -0.57 5.05 -18.75
C ALA A 697 -0.32 5.94 -19.98
N GLY A 698 -1.38 6.55 -20.52
CA GLY A 698 -1.28 7.56 -21.57
C GLY A 698 -0.91 8.94 -21.01
N GLY A 699 -0.21 9.75 -21.81
CA GLY A 699 0.28 11.04 -21.33
C GLY A 699 1.54 10.90 -20.47
N HIS A 700 1.72 11.77 -19.48
CA HIS A 700 2.82 11.63 -18.52
C HIS A 700 2.67 10.31 -17.75
N HIS A 701 3.75 9.55 -17.65
CA HIS A 701 3.74 8.26 -16.99
C HIS A 701 5.00 8.05 -16.13
N SER A 702 4.92 7.14 -15.17
CA SER A 702 6.10 6.68 -14.43
C SER A 702 6.86 5.62 -15.22
N CYS A 703 8.00 5.18 -14.69
CA CYS A 703 8.72 4.02 -15.18
C CYS A 703 8.36 2.73 -14.42
N GLU A 704 7.27 2.75 -13.63
CA GLU A 704 6.86 1.63 -12.78
C GLU A 704 6.04 0.59 -13.56
N ASP A 705 6.22 -0.68 -13.20
CA ASP A 705 5.23 -1.72 -13.45
C ASP A 705 3.90 -1.38 -12.74
N PHE A 706 2.77 -1.88 -13.27
CA PHE A 706 1.46 -1.63 -12.67
C PHE A 706 1.24 -2.46 -11.39
N HIS A 707 1.75 -3.68 -11.29
CA HIS A 707 1.41 -4.62 -10.23
C HIS A 707 2.37 -4.54 -9.05
N ALA A 708 3.68 -4.51 -9.29
CA ALA A 708 4.71 -4.59 -8.26
C ALA A 708 4.57 -3.53 -7.16
N PRO A 709 4.25 -2.26 -7.45
CA PRO A 709 4.04 -1.26 -6.40
C PRO A 709 2.82 -1.53 -5.51
N ILE A 710 1.75 -2.08 -6.09
CA ILE A 710 0.54 -2.43 -5.33
C ILE A 710 0.80 -3.64 -4.46
N LEU A 711 1.43 -4.69 -5.00
CA LEU A 711 1.82 -5.87 -4.20
C LEU A 711 2.64 -5.48 -2.96
N ALA A 712 3.53 -4.50 -3.09
CA ALA A 712 4.39 -4.02 -2.01
C ALA A 712 3.69 -3.10 -0.98
N THR A 713 2.48 -2.59 -1.28
CA THR A 713 1.84 -1.54 -0.47
C THR A 713 0.36 -1.79 -0.15
N TYR A 714 -0.25 -2.84 -0.70
CA TYR A 714 -1.68 -3.12 -0.56
C TYR A 714 -2.12 -3.24 0.90
N ALA A 715 -1.35 -3.97 1.73
CA ALA A 715 -1.63 -4.10 3.16
C ALA A 715 -1.65 -2.74 3.87
N SER A 716 -0.64 -1.90 3.63
CA SER A 716 -0.57 -0.54 4.21
C SER A 716 -1.70 0.37 3.73
N ILE A 717 -2.13 0.23 2.47
CA ILE A 717 -3.30 0.93 1.94
C ILE A 717 -4.56 0.49 2.70
N ARG A 718 -4.80 -0.82 2.82
CA ARG A 718 -6.02 -1.38 3.43
C ARG A 718 -6.10 -1.22 4.95
N GLN A 719 -5.00 -0.93 5.63
CA GLN A 719 -5.00 -0.50 7.03
C GLN A 719 -5.73 0.85 7.24
N HIS A 720 -5.90 1.65 6.19
CA HIS A 720 -6.48 2.99 6.25
C HIS A 720 -7.84 3.04 5.51
N PRO A 721 -8.98 2.87 6.21
CA PRO A 721 -10.31 2.79 5.58
C PRO A 721 -10.75 4.10 4.89
N ASN A 722 -10.09 5.21 5.20
CA ASN A 722 -10.30 6.48 4.52
C ASN A 722 -9.71 6.50 3.10
N ILE A 723 -8.87 5.53 2.70
CA ILE A 723 -8.36 5.39 1.33
C ILE A 723 -9.29 4.53 0.45
N LYS A 724 -9.61 5.04 -0.75
CA LYS A 724 -10.40 4.37 -1.79
C LYS A 724 -9.44 4.08 -2.94
N LEU A 725 -9.08 2.82 -3.13
CA LEU A 725 -8.05 2.39 -4.07
C LEU A 725 -8.64 2.22 -5.46
N VAL A 726 -8.23 3.06 -6.40
CA VAL A 726 -8.73 3.09 -7.78
C VAL A 726 -7.61 2.69 -8.76
N ALA A 727 -7.89 1.71 -9.62
CA ALA A 727 -6.94 1.23 -10.63
C ALA A 727 -6.98 2.08 -11.91
N GLY A 728 -5.83 2.64 -12.27
CA GLY A 728 -5.45 3.02 -13.63
C GLY A 728 -4.08 2.38 -13.92
N SER A 729 -3.74 1.88 -15.09
CA SER A 729 -4.02 2.32 -16.43
C SER A 729 -4.12 1.11 -17.35
N GLY A 730 -4.52 1.31 -18.60
CA GLY A 730 -4.61 0.20 -19.57
C GLY A 730 -5.94 -0.57 -19.55
N PHE A 731 -7.00 -0.01 -18.96
CA PHE A 731 -8.34 -0.60 -18.95
C PHE A 731 -9.22 -0.02 -20.06
N GLY A 732 -10.14 -0.84 -20.57
CA GLY A 732 -11.15 -0.44 -21.56
C GLY A 732 -12.31 -1.41 -21.74
N ASP A 733 -12.40 -2.47 -20.91
CA ASP A 733 -13.45 -3.49 -20.97
C ASP A 733 -13.71 -4.11 -19.59
N ALA A 734 -14.80 -4.88 -19.48
CA ALA A 734 -15.15 -5.57 -18.23
C ALA A 734 -14.25 -6.78 -17.96
N GLU A 735 -13.77 -7.47 -19.00
CA GLU A 735 -12.90 -8.65 -18.84
C GLU A 735 -11.54 -8.28 -18.23
N GLY A 736 -10.97 -7.14 -18.63
CA GLY A 736 -9.76 -6.60 -18.04
C GLY A 736 -9.96 -5.99 -16.65
N CYS A 737 -11.14 -5.44 -16.35
CA CYS A 737 -11.45 -4.87 -15.03
C CYS A 737 -11.76 -5.93 -13.96
N TYR A 738 -12.52 -6.98 -14.31
CA TYR A 738 -13.03 -7.94 -13.33
C TYR A 738 -11.96 -8.58 -12.44
N PRO A 739 -10.79 -9.01 -12.96
CA PRO A 739 -9.77 -9.63 -12.12
C PRO A 739 -9.26 -8.73 -11.00
N TYR A 740 -9.24 -7.42 -11.22
CA TYR A 740 -8.85 -6.43 -10.23
C TYR A 740 -10.00 -6.05 -9.30
N LEU A 741 -11.24 -6.14 -9.77
CA LEU A 741 -12.43 -5.90 -8.94
C LEU A 741 -12.61 -7.03 -7.92
N SER A 742 -12.53 -8.30 -8.34
CA SER A 742 -12.64 -9.46 -7.45
C SER A 742 -11.35 -9.77 -6.68
N GLY A 743 -10.22 -9.20 -7.11
CA GLY A 743 -8.90 -9.41 -6.51
C GLY A 743 -8.19 -10.69 -6.98
N GLU A 744 -8.77 -11.49 -7.87
CA GLU A 744 -8.16 -12.74 -8.36
C GLU A 744 -6.85 -12.54 -9.14
N TRP A 745 -6.54 -11.32 -9.57
CA TRP A 745 -5.28 -11.01 -10.25
C TRP A 745 -4.06 -11.37 -9.38
N SER A 746 -4.09 -11.05 -8.08
CA SER A 746 -2.97 -11.30 -7.16
C SER A 746 -2.85 -12.79 -6.81
N GLU A 747 -3.98 -13.48 -6.70
CA GLU A 747 -4.07 -14.92 -6.48
C GLU A 747 -3.54 -15.69 -7.68
N LYS A 748 -4.12 -15.49 -8.87
CA LYS A 748 -3.83 -16.29 -10.07
C LYS A 748 -2.45 -15.99 -10.66
N GLN A 749 -1.97 -14.74 -10.59
CA GLN A 749 -0.70 -14.34 -11.21
C GLN A 749 0.49 -14.41 -10.25
N PHE A 750 0.27 -14.22 -8.94
CA PHE A 750 1.36 -14.08 -7.96
C PHE A 750 1.26 -15.04 -6.76
N GLY A 751 0.20 -15.85 -6.66
CA GLY A 751 0.03 -16.80 -5.55
C GLY A 751 -0.20 -16.15 -4.19
N LEU A 752 -0.77 -14.94 -4.17
CA LEU A 752 -1.02 -14.14 -2.97
C LEU A 752 -2.52 -14.10 -2.62
N ALA A 753 -2.88 -13.57 -1.45
CA ALA A 753 -4.29 -13.30 -1.12
C ALA A 753 -4.94 -12.39 -2.17
N ARG A 754 -6.26 -12.53 -2.38
CA ARG A 754 -7.01 -11.67 -3.30
C ARG A 754 -6.89 -10.21 -2.88
N MET A 755 -6.58 -9.34 -3.83
CA MET A 755 -6.40 -7.89 -3.61
C MET A 755 -7.42 -7.07 -4.43
N PRO A 756 -8.71 -7.03 -4.03
CA PRO A 756 -9.73 -6.22 -4.71
C PRO A 756 -9.38 -4.73 -4.79
N PHE A 757 -9.72 -4.08 -5.89
CA PHE A 757 -9.74 -2.62 -6.05
C PHE A 757 -11.16 -2.08 -5.85
N ASP A 758 -11.26 -0.83 -5.38
CA ASP A 758 -12.57 -0.21 -5.11
C ASP A 758 -13.21 0.38 -6.38
N GLY A 759 -12.44 0.64 -7.43
CA GLY A 759 -12.94 1.15 -8.71
C GLY A 759 -11.87 1.32 -9.79
N PHE A 760 -12.29 1.86 -10.93
CA PHE A 760 -11.46 1.97 -12.15
C PHE A 760 -11.47 3.37 -12.73
N MET A 761 -10.29 3.81 -13.17
CA MET A 761 -10.11 5.06 -13.90
C MET A 761 -9.82 4.78 -15.38
N PHE A 762 -10.63 5.38 -16.25
CA PHE A 762 -10.47 5.37 -17.69
C PHE A 762 -10.01 6.74 -18.18
N ALA A 763 -9.02 6.77 -19.08
CA ALA A 763 -8.51 8.00 -19.66
C ALA A 763 -8.34 7.83 -21.17
N SER A 764 -7.26 7.16 -21.57
CA SER A 764 -6.92 6.86 -22.97
C SER A 764 -8.08 6.30 -23.81
N TRP A 765 -8.81 5.33 -23.28
CA TRP A 765 -9.95 4.73 -23.97
C TRP A 765 -11.09 5.74 -24.22
N MET A 766 -11.29 6.67 -23.29
CA MET A 766 -12.36 7.66 -23.39
C MET A 766 -12.08 8.79 -24.39
N MET A 767 -10.86 8.88 -24.92
CA MET A 767 -10.50 9.91 -25.92
C MET A 767 -11.19 9.71 -27.27
N VAL A 768 -11.65 8.48 -27.57
CA VAL A 768 -12.39 8.17 -28.81
C VAL A 768 -13.91 8.21 -28.62
N ALA A 769 -14.40 8.52 -27.41
CA ALA A 769 -15.83 8.68 -27.16
C ALA A 769 -16.43 9.73 -28.12
N LYS A 770 -17.68 9.52 -28.54
CA LYS A 770 -18.36 10.41 -29.50
C LYS A 770 -18.32 11.89 -29.06
N GLU A 771 -18.56 12.14 -27.78
CA GLU A 771 -18.63 13.49 -27.20
C GLU A 771 -17.24 14.09 -26.88
N ALA A 772 -16.15 13.31 -26.97
CA ALA A 772 -14.81 13.84 -26.81
C ALA A 772 -14.48 14.79 -27.97
N HIS A 773 -13.83 15.92 -27.66
CA HIS A 773 -13.51 16.96 -28.64
C HIS A 773 -12.23 16.71 -29.43
N THR A 774 -11.60 15.55 -29.25
CA THR A 774 -10.56 15.07 -30.17
C THR A 774 -11.09 15.11 -31.60
N SER A 775 -10.36 15.71 -32.53
CA SER A 775 -10.82 15.83 -33.92
C SER A 775 -11.05 14.44 -34.54
N GLU A 776 -12.02 14.31 -35.45
CA GLU A 776 -12.43 12.99 -35.96
C GLU A 776 -11.27 12.23 -36.62
N SER A 777 -10.47 12.92 -37.44
CA SER A 777 -9.27 12.35 -38.06
C SER A 777 -8.21 11.92 -37.05
N VAL A 778 -8.15 12.58 -35.89
CA VAL A 778 -7.26 12.27 -34.78
C VAL A 778 -7.78 11.07 -33.98
N LYS A 779 -9.09 10.97 -33.75
CA LYS A 779 -9.73 9.77 -33.16
C LYS A 779 -9.46 8.55 -34.02
N GLN A 780 -9.52 8.69 -35.35
CA GLN A 780 -9.20 7.58 -36.26
C GLN A 780 -7.76 7.10 -36.08
N LEU A 781 -6.77 7.98 -35.91
CA LEU A 781 -5.39 7.57 -35.63
C LEU A 781 -5.23 6.83 -34.29
N ILE A 782 -6.08 7.13 -33.30
CA ILE A 782 -6.12 6.39 -32.05
C ILE A 782 -6.71 4.99 -32.27
N VAL A 783 -7.79 4.88 -33.05
CA VAL A 783 -8.43 3.60 -33.38
C VAL A 783 -7.50 2.71 -34.23
N ASP A 784 -6.74 3.32 -35.13
CA ASP A 784 -5.78 2.61 -35.99
C ASP A 784 -4.55 2.11 -35.22
N ALA A 785 -4.34 2.56 -33.97
CA ALA A 785 -3.24 2.11 -33.13
C ALA A 785 -3.58 0.74 -32.51
N PRO A 786 -2.86 -0.36 -32.85
CA PRO A 786 -3.24 -1.69 -32.40
C PRO A 786 -3.19 -1.90 -30.88
N GLY A 787 -2.40 -1.08 -30.17
CA GLY A 787 -2.05 -1.31 -28.77
C GLY A 787 -1.19 -2.55 -28.56
N VAL A 788 -0.93 -2.89 -27.29
CA VAL A 788 -0.15 -4.06 -26.88
C VAL A 788 -0.65 -4.68 -25.57
N GLY A 789 -0.15 -5.87 -25.25
CA GLY A 789 -0.23 -6.46 -23.92
C GLY A 789 0.66 -5.73 -22.90
N ASP A 790 0.46 -6.07 -21.63
CA ASP A 790 1.22 -5.48 -20.51
C ASP A 790 2.71 -5.85 -20.54
N ASP A 791 3.04 -7.05 -21.00
CA ASP A 791 4.41 -7.54 -21.12
C ASP A 791 5.28 -6.77 -22.14
N GLN A 792 4.66 -5.91 -22.97
CA GLN A 792 5.34 -5.26 -24.10
C GLN A 792 5.36 -3.73 -24.01
N TRP A 793 4.68 -3.12 -23.03
CA TRP A 793 4.51 -1.67 -23.02
C TRP A 793 5.84 -0.91 -22.89
N GLU A 794 6.84 -1.47 -22.21
CA GLU A 794 8.16 -0.82 -22.04
C GLU A 794 8.96 -0.68 -23.34
N HIS A 795 8.59 -1.36 -24.42
CA HIS A 795 9.26 -1.17 -25.72
C HIS A 795 9.03 0.24 -26.31
N THR A 796 8.02 0.98 -25.83
CA THR A 796 7.73 2.37 -26.24
C THR A 796 8.87 3.34 -25.98
N TYR A 797 9.73 3.08 -24.99
CA TYR A 797 10.93 3.88 -24.72
C TYR A 797 11.96 3.82 -25.86
N GLU A 798 11.94 2.75 -26.66
CA GLU A 798 12.93 2.50 -27.71
C GLU A 798 12.39 2.77 -29.10
N LYS A 799 11.19 2.24 -29.38
CA LYS A 799 10.59 2.17 -30.71
C LYS A 799 9.06 2.27 -30.67
N PRO A 800 8.40 2.63 -31.79
CA PRO A 800 6.95 2.57 -31.89
C PRO A 800 6.45 1.16 -31.58
N THR A 801 5.55 1.05 -30.61
CA THR A 801 5.03 -0.22 -30.08
C THR A 801 3.53 -0.08 -29.92
N GLY A 802 2.75 -0.93 -30.61
CA GLY A 802 1.28 -0.81 -30.63
C GLY A 802 0.76 0.51 -31.19
N GLY A 803 1.56 1.19 -32.03
CA GLY A 803 1.25 2.54 -32.51
C GLY A 803 1.59 3.68 -31.54
N ILE A 804 2.17 3.39 -30.38
CA ILE A 804 2.54 4.37 -29.34
C ILE A 804 4.07 4.48 -29.21
N LEU A 805 4.56 5.65 -28.81
CA LEU A 805 5.98 5.95 -28.57
C LEU A 805 6.14 6.85 -27.34
N THR A 806 7.21 6.65 -26.57
CA THR A 806 7.58 7.54 -25.47
C THR A 806 8.48 8.68 -25.96
N VAL A 807 8.15 9.91 -25.57
CA VAL A 807 8.98 11.11 -25.80
C VAL A 807 9.15 11.90 -24.51
N ASN A 808 10.15 12.75 -24.42
CA ASN A 808 10.40 13.57 -23.23
C ASN A 808 9.71 14.94 -23.35
N SER A 809 9.00 15.32 -22.29
CA SER A 809 8.40 16.65 -22.13
C SER A 809 9.46 17.76 -22.11
N GLU A 810 9.01 19.02 -22.06
CA GLU A 810 9.89 20.17 -21.81
C GLU A 810 10.61 20.08 -20.46
N LEU A 811 9.99 19.40 -19.47
CA LEU A 811 10.53 19.21 -18.12
C LEU A 811 11.33 17.90 -17.97
N GLY A 812 11.55 17.16 -19.06
CA GLY A 812 12.29 15.89 -19.05
C GLY A 812 11.46 14.66 -18.62
N GLU A 813 10.20 14.84 -18.23
CA GLU A 813 9.31 13.72 -17.88
C GLU A 813 8.84 12.94 -19.13
N PRO A 814 8.75 11.59 -19.07
CA PRO A 814 8.33 10.77 -20.20
C PRO A 814 6.82 10.90 -20.47
N ILE A 815 6.46 10.88 -21.74
CA ILE A 815 5.08 11.01 -22.23
C ILE A 815 4.82 9.95 -23.31
N HIS A 816 3.77 9.15 -23.14
CA HIS A 816 3.25 8.28 -24.19
C HIS A 816 2.39 9.05 -25.18
N LYS A 817 2.74 8.94 -26.46
CA LYS A 817 2.02 9.56 -27.57
C LYS A 817 1.81 8.58 -28.73
N VAL A 818 0.75 8.75 -29.50
CA VAL A 818 0.60 8.06 -30.79
C VAL A 818 1.79 8.41 -31.68
N ALA A 819 2.38 7.40 -32.32
CA ALA A 819 3.61 7.50 -33.12
C ALA A 819 3.37 8.11 -34.50
N THR A 820 2.78 9.30 -34.53
CA THR A 820 2.60 10.14 -35.72
C THR A 820 3.96 10.57 -36.29
N ARG A 821 3.99 11.09 -37.52
CA ARG A 821 5.23 11.64 -38.11
C ARG A 821 5.84 12.74 -37.23
N GLY A 822 5.01 13.63 -36.69
CA GLY A 822 5.46 14.69 -35.79
C GLY A 822 6.05 14.18 -34.48
N VAL A 823 5.44 13.13 -33.89
CA VAL A 823 5.95 12.51 -32.65
C VAL A 823 7.22 11.70 -32.91
N LYS A 824 7.35 11.04 -34.06
CA LYS A 824 8.60 10.38 -34.47
C LYS A 824 9.74 11.38 -34.64
N LEU A 825 9.47 12.55 -35.23
CA LEU A 825 10.45 13.64 -35.30
C LEU A 825 10.82 14.15 -33.90
N TRP A 826 9.84 14.31 -33.01
CA TRP A 826 10.13 14.68 -31.61
C TRP A 826 11.08 13.67 -30.97
N ALA A 827 10.78 12.36 -31.05
CA ALA A 827 11.63 11.32 -30.49
C ALA A 827 13.05 11.32 -31.08
N GLU A 828 13.16 11.63 -32.37
CA GLU A 828 14.45 11.79 -33.03
C GLU A 828 15.24 12.97 -32.45
N PHE A 829 14.61 14.13 -32.27
CA PHE A 829 15.25 15.32 -31.69
C PHE A 829 15.55 15.16 -30.21
N ASP A 830 14.78 14.39 -29.44
CA ASP A 830 15.14 14.02 -28.07
C ASP A 830 16.48 13.29 -28.03
N LYS A 831 16.74 12.39 -29.00
CA LYS A 831 17.97 11.60 -29.07
C LYS A 831 19.16 12.38 -29.66
N LYS A 832 18.93 13.18 -30.71
CA LYS A 832 20.00 13.86 -31.46
C LYS A 832 20.32 15.28 -30.97
N VAL A 833 19.34 15.99 -30.43
CA VAL A 833 19.45 17.42 -30.10
C VAL A 833 19.30 17.63 -28.61
N PHE A 834 18.13 17.32 -28.03
CA PHE A 834 17.82 17.69 -26.65
C PHE A 834 18.59 16.90 -25.59
N SER A 835 19.23 15.79 -25.97
CA SER A 835 20.17 15.04 -25.13
C SER A 835 21.55 15.71 -25.00
N LEU A 836 21.88 16.64 -25.91
CA LEU A 836 23.17 17.35 -25.90
C LEU A 836 23.16 18.50 -24.88
N PRO A 837 24.33 18.90 -24.33
CA PRO A 837 24.49 20.16 -23.61
C PRO A 837 24.04 21.36 -24.46
N LYS A 838 23.48 22.41 -23.84
CA LYS A 838 22.86 23.55 -24.55
C LYS A 838 23.77 24.18 -25.60
N GLU A 839 25.06 24.31 -25.32
CA GLU A 839 26.05 24.90 -26.23
C GLU A 839 26.21 24.04 -27.49
N LYS A 840 26.20 22.71 -27.34
CA LYS A 840 26.28 21.76 -28.47
C LYS A 840 24.97 21.67 -29.25
N GLN A 841 23.83 21.99 -28.64
CA GLN A 841 22.55 22.05 -29.34
C GLN A 841 22.56 23.16 -30.41
N VAL A 842 23.02 24.36 -30.05
CA VAL A 842 23.05 25.51 -30.97
C VAL A 842 23.98 25.22 -32.16
N ALA A 843 25.18 24.67 -31.90
CA ALA A 843 26.10 24.28 -32.96
C ALA A 843 25.49 23.21 -33.89
N TRP A 844 24.88 22.16 -33.32
CA TRP A 844 24.24 21.11 -34.11
C TRP A 844 23.09 21.66 -34.97
N LEU A 845 22.26 22.56 -34.41
CA LEU A 845 21.16 23.20 -35.13
C LEU A 845 21.66 24.07 -36.29
N ALA A 846 22.79 24.74 -36.14
CA ALA A 846 23.42 25.51 -37.21
C ALA A 846 23.92 24.58 -38.34
N ASP A 847 24.62 23.49 -37.99
CA ASP A 847 25.17 22.52 -38.95
C ASP A 847 24.08 21.73 -39.70
N ASN A 848 22.90 21.59 -39.11
CA ASN A 848 21.79 20.78 -39.63
C ASN A 848 20.54 21.62 -39.94
N LYS A 849 20.70 22.93 -40.16
CA LYS A 849 19.60 23.90 -40.28
C LYS A 849 18.59 23.52 -41.35
N ASP A 850 19.05 23.24 -42.57
CA ASP A 850 18.17 22.91 -43.71
C ASP A 850 17.36 21.63 -43.43
N TYR A 851 18.01 20.62 -42.86
CA TYR A 851 17.36 19.38 -42.44
C TYR A 851 16.27 19.64 -41.39
N VAL A 852 16.56 20.44 -40.36
CA VAL A 852 15.59 20.77 -39.31
C VAL A 852 14.39 21.51 -39.91
N ILE A 853 14.62 22.51 -40.75
CA ILE A 853 13.56 23.30 -41.40
C ILE A 853 12.68 22.40 -42.29
N GLU A 854 13.28 21.54 -43.11
CA GLU A 854 12.54 20.59 -43.96
C GLU A 854 11.64 19.68 -43.11
N ARG A 855 12.20 19.07 -42.06
CA ARG A 855 11.46 18.15 -41.20
C ARG A 855 10.34 18.85 -40.43
N LEU A 856 10.56 20.07 -39.94
CA LEU A 856 9.51 20.85 -39.27
C LEU A 856 8.35 21.16 -40.23
N ASN A 857 8.66 21.64 -41.43
CA ASN A 857 7.64 21.98 -42.44
C ASN A 857 6.90 20.76 -42.95
N LYS A 858 7.53 19.59 -43.02
CA LYS A 858 6.94 18.36 -43.56
C LYS A 858 6.16 17.54 -42.52
N ASP A 859 6.67 17.43 -41.29
CA ASP A 859 6.22 16.43 -40.34
C ASP A 859 5.64 17.00 -39.04
N PHE A 860 5.94 18.24 -38.66
CA PHE A 860 5.60 18.75 -37.33
C PHE A 860 4.40 19.68 -37.32
N GLN A 861 3.70 19.75 -36.18
CA GLN A 861 2.55 20.64 -35.97
C GLN A 861 2.91 22.12 -35.88
N LYS A 862 4.20 22.45 -35.68
CA LYS A 862 4.72 23.81 -35.73
C LYS A 862 5.71 23.92 -36.90
N PRO A 863 5.30 24.47 -38.04
CA PRO A 863 6.18 24.65 -39.18
C PRO A 863 7.26 25.70 -38.87
N TRP A 864 8.28 25.75 -39.72
CA TRP A 864 9.21 26.86 -39.75
C TRP A 864 8.48 28.13 -40.19
N PHE A 865 8.71 29.24 -39.48
CA PHE A 865 8.03 30.49 -39.77
C PHE A 865 8.51 31.10 -41.09
N GLY A 866 9.83 31.21 -41.26
CA GLY A 866 10.46 31.97 -42.33
C GLY A 866 10.20 31.38 -43.72
N ALA A 867 9.46 32.10 -44.56
CA ALA A 867 9.16 31.68 -45.91
C ALA A 867 8.94 32.88 -46.84
N LYS A 868 9.50 32.81 -48.04
CA LYS A 868 9.22 33.75 -49.13
C LYS A 868 7.79 33.61 -49.64
N ALA A 869 7.34 34.61 -50.41
CA ALA A 869 6.00 34.61 -51.00
C ALA A 869 5.69 33.37 -51.88
N ASP A 870 6.73 32.76 -52.49
CA ASP A 870 6.62 31.52 -53.27
C ASP A 870 6.63 30.24 -52.42
N GLY A 871 6.80 30.36 -51.10
CA GLY A 871 6.87 29.24 -50.15
C GLY A 871 8.29 28.73 -49.87
N THR A 872 9.32 29.28 -50.51
CA THR A 872 10.73 28.90 -50.26
C THR A 872 11.12 29.27 -48.83
N ALA A 873 11.68 28.32 -48.07
CA ALA A 873 12.10 28.58 -46.70
C ALA A 873 13.29 29.55 -46.65
N CYS A 874 13.26 30.49 -45.71
CA CYS A 874 14.33 31.47 -45.47
C CYS A 874 14.42 31.83 -43.98
N ASP A 875 15.39 32.65 -43.58
CA ASP A 875 15.39 33.21 -42.23
C ASP A 875 14.38 34.34 -42.09
N LEU A 876 13.92 34.57 -40.86
CA LEU A 876 13.04 35.71 -40.54
C LEU A 876 13.64 37.05 -40.99
N ALA A 877 14.96 37.21 -40.88
CA ALA A 877 15.67 38.41 -41.29
C ALA A 877 15.66 38.63 -42.82
N ASP A 878 15.46 37.57 -43.60
CA ASP A 878 15.41 37.64 -45.06
C ASP A 878 13.99 37.91 -45.58
N MET A 879 12.96 37.79 -44.75
CA MET A 879 11.58 38.08 -45.16
C MET A 879 11.34 39.57 -45.34
N THR A 880 10.43 39.94 -46.22
CA THR A 880 9.88 41.30 -46.29
C THR A 880 8.78 41.51 -45.26
N TYR A 881 8.47 42.77 -44.94
CA TYR A 881 7.38 43.07 -44.00
C TYR A 881 6.02 42.52 -44.47
N ALA A 882 5.75 42.56 -45.78
CA ALA A 882 4.56 41.97 -46.40
C ALA A 882 4.53 40.44 -46.23
N GLU A 883 5.66 39.76 -46.44
CA GLU A 883 5.79 38.31 -46.25
C GLU A 883 5.49 37.91 -44.80
N VAL A 884 6.01 38.65 -43.81
CA VAL A 884 5.73 38.37 -42.38
C VAL A 884 4.25 38.57 -42.06
N ASN A 885 3.64 39.66 -42.54
CA ASN A 885 2.20 39.93 -42.36
C ASN A 885 1.34 38.79 -42.92
N ALA A 886 1.60 38.38 -44.16
CA ALA A 886 0.90 37.28 -44.80
C ALA A 886 1.12 35.94 -44.08
N ARG A 887 2.35 35.67 -43.61
CA ARG A 887 2.70 34.44 -42.91
C ARG A 887 2.05 34.33 -41.53
N LEU A 888 1.97 35.41 -40.77
CA LEU A 888 1.23 35.46 -39.49
C LEU A 888 -0.24 35.09 -39.70
N VAL A 889 -0.90 35.70 -40.68
CA VAL A 889 -2.29 35.38 -41.01
C VAL A 889 -2.42 33.92 -41.45
N ARG A 890 -1.54 33.43 -42.34
CA ARG A 890 -1.58 32.04 -42.83
C ARG A 890 -1.49 31.00 -41.70
N LEU A 891 -0.70 31.26 -40.66
CA LEU A 891 -0.45 30.30 -39.59
C LEU A 891 -1.32 30.50 -38.34
N MET A 892 -1.99 31.66 -38.19
CA MET A 892 -2.77 31.99 -36.99
C MET A 892 -4.27 32.22 -37.26
N TYR A 893 -4.68 32.33 -38.53
CA TYR A 893 -6.07 32.52 -38.93
C TYR A 893 -6.59 31.32 -39.75
N VAL A 894 -7.67 30.71 -39.27
CA VAL A 894 -8.36 29.58 -39.89
C VAL A 894 -9.31 30.12 -40.95
N ALA A 895 -8.82 30.22 -42.19
CA ALA A 895 -9.50 30.95 -43.26
C ALA A 895 -10.89 30.39 -43.61
N HIS A 896 -11.05 29.07 -43.64
CA HIS A 896 -12.32 28.43 -44.01
C HIS A 896 -13.39 28.53 -42.92
N GLU A 897 -12.99 28.69 -41.64
CA GLU A 897 -13.90 28.96 -40.52
C GLU A 897 -14.05 30.44 -40.17
N LYS A 898 -13.28 31.31 -40.86
CA LYS A 898 -13.24 32.76 -40.62
C LYS A 898 -12.99 33.13 -39.15
N ARG A 899 -12.06 32.44 -38.49
CA ARG A 899 -11.67 32.73 -37.10
C ARG A 899 -10.17 32.73 -36.89
N TRP A 900 -9.73 33.46 -35.87
CA TRP A 900 -8.39 33.29 -35.33
C TRP A 900 -8.33 32.07 -34.41
N ILE A 901 -7.17 31.40 -34.37
CA ILE A 901 -6.93 30.29 -33.44
C ILE A 901 -7.16 30.76 -32.00
N ASP A 902 -6.70 31.97 -31.68
CA ASP A 902 -6.94 32.63 -30.40
C ASP A 902 -6.93 34.15 -30.58
N VAL A 903 -7.74 34.87 -29.81
CA VAL A 903 -7.82 36.34 -29.86
C VAL A 903 -6.48 37.01 -29.56
N SER A 904 -5.65 36.40 -28.73
CA SER A 904 -4.33 36.91 -28.38
C SER A 904 -3.35 36.83 -29.55
N LEU A 905 -3.51 35.86 -30.46
CA LEU A 905 -2.72 35.74 -31.70
C LEU A 905 -3.15 36.76 -32.76
N ARG A 906 -4.44 37.10 -32.83
CA ARG A 906 -4.91 38.26 -33.60
C ARG A 906 -4.25 39.55 -33.11
N ASN A 907 -4.26 39.76 -31.80
CA ASN A 907 -3.69 40.95 -31.19
C ASN A 907 -2.17 41.02 -31.41
N LEU A 908 -1.44 39.90 -31.36
CA LEU A 908 -0.03 39.84 -31.75
C LEU A 908 0.18 40.31 -33.20
N THR A 909 -0.66 39.81 -34.12
CA THR A 909 -0.56 40.20 -35.53
C THR A 909 -0.84 41.69 -35.70
N GLY A 910 -1.79 42.25 -34.94
CA GLY A 910 -2.06 43.68 -34.92
C GLY A 910 -0.91 44.52 -34.37
N ASP A 911 -0.28 44.09 -33.28
CA ASP A 911 0.92 44.75 -32.72
C ASP A 911 2.07 44.75 -33.75
N TRP A 912 2.27 43.62 -34.43
CA TRP A 912 3.29 43.51 -35.49
C TRP A 912 2.99 44.45 -36.66
N ILE A 913 1.75 44.48 -37.15
CA ILE A 913 1.33 45.38 -38.24
C ILE A 913 1.58 46.84 -37.87
N ARG A 914 1.25 47.25 -36.64
CA ARG A 914 1.56 48.61 -36.14
C ARG A 914 3.05 48.88 -36.12
N ARG A 915 3.88 47.89 -35.80
CA ARG A 915 5.34 48.02 -35.90
C ARG A 915 5.81 48.23 -37.34
N VAL A 916 5.17 47.59 -38.31
CA VAL A 916 5.43 47.83 -39.74
C VAL A 916 5.07 49.27 -40.12
N GLU A 917 3.93 49.79 -39.64
CA GLU A 917 3.54 51.19 -39.85
C GLU A 917 4.58 52.17 -39.28
N GLU A 918 5.04 51.94 -38.05
CA GLU A 918 6.07 52.76 -37.40
C GLU A 918 7.36 52.80 -38.22
N ARG A 919 7.74 51.66 -38.84
CA ARG A 919 8.97 51.54 -39.62
C ARG A 919 8.89 52.23 -40.97
N LEU A 920 7.79 52.03 -41.69
CA LEU A 920 7.63 52.46 -43.08
C LEU A 920 7.01 53.85 -43.21
N SER A 921 6.49 54.41 -42.12
CA SER A 921 6.00 55.79 -42.11
C SER A 921 7.14 56.79 -42.28
N ASN A 922 7.09 57.60 -43.35
CA ASN A 922 8.06 58.66 -43.58
C ASN A 922 8.00 59.74 -42.48
N VAL A 923 9.07 59.91 -41.69
CA VAL A 923 9.12 60.84 -40.54
C VAL A 923 9.15 62.32 -40.98
N ASN A 924 9.44 62.59 -42.26
CA ASN A 924 9.61 63.95 -42.79
C ASN A 924 8.32 64.57 -43.35
N ASP A 925 7.18 63.89 -43.26
CA ASP A 925 5.89 64.35 -43.75
C ASP A 925 5.14 65.08 -42.63
N SER A 926 4.69 66.32 -42.85
CA SER A 926 4.19 67.24 -41.81
C SER A 926 2.75 66.99 -41.33
N GLY A 927 2.10 65.92 -41.78
CA GLY A 927 0.73 65.54 -41.39
C GLY A 927 0.67 64.64 -40.15
N VAL A 928 -0.43 64.74 -39.39
CA VAL A 928 -0.75 63.78 -38.31
C VAL A 928 -0.97 62.40 -38.93
N LYS A 929 -0.08 61.45 -38.65
CA LYS A 929 -0.20 60.07 -39.16
C LYS A 929 -1.10 59.25 -38.25
N ILE A 930 -2.21 58.80 -38.81
CA ILE A 930 -3.20 57.93 -38.15
C ILE A 930 -2.86 56.50 -38.56
N SER A 931 -2.74 55.58 -37.58
CA SER A 931 -2.50 54.15 -37.84
C SER A 931 -3.55 53.60 -38.82
N ALA A 932 -3.13 52.81 -39.81
CA ALA A 932 -4.07 52.17 -40.73
C ALA A 932 -4.90 51.10 -40.01
N LEU A 933 -4.37 50.53 -38.92
CA LEU A 933 -5.05 49.61 -37.99
C LEU A 933 -5.57 50.34 -36.74
N GLN A 934 -6.77 50.91 -36.81
CA GLN A 934 -7.40 51.59 -35.68
C GLN A 934 -7.84 50.61 -34.59
N SER A 935 -8.40 49.47 -35.00
CA SER A 935 -8.86 48.42 -34.08
C SER A 935 -8.45 47.03 -34.54
N TYR A 936 -8.03 46.17 -33.61
CA TYR A 936 -7.73 44.76 -33.93
C TYR A 936 -8.94 43.97 -34.43
N THR A 937 -10.16 44.50 -34.29
CA THR A 937 -11.35 43.91 -34.90
C THR A 937 -11.36 43.99 -36.42
N GLU A 938 -10.61 44.93 -37.03
CA GLU A 938 -10.43 44.99 -38.49
C GLU A 938 -9.71 43.75 -39.03
N LEU A 939 -8.90 43.08 -38.19
CA LEU A 939 -8.26 41.81 -38.50
C LEU A 939 -9.21 40.61 -38.42
N ASN A 940 -10.51 40.79 -38.16
CA ASN A 940 -11.48 39.70 -38.34
C ASN A 940 -11.65 39.33 -39.82
N ASP A 941 -11.29 40.23 -40.75
CA ASP A 941 -11.09 39.92 -42.17
C ASP A 941 -9.66 40.34 -42.58
N PRO A 942 -8.66 39.52 -42.20
CA PRO A 942 -7.27 39.94 -42.33
C PRO A 942 -6.81 40.07 -43.78
N GLN A 943 -7.38 39.30 -44.72
CA GLN A 943 -6.99 39.39 -46.13
C GLN A 943 -7.38 40.73 -46.76
N THR A 944 -8.62 41.17 -46.51
CA THR A 944 -9.09 42.49 -46.94
C THR A 944 -8.26 43.61 -46.33
N PHE A 945 -7.94 43.49 -45.03
CA PHE A 945 -7.08 44.47 -44.36
C PHE A 945 -5.66 44.50 -44.93
N LEU A 946 -5.03 43.34 -45.13
CA LEU A 946 -3.66 43.26 -45.67
C LEU A 946 -3.55 43.86 -47.07
N LYS A 947 -4.56 43.68 -47.93
CA LYS A 947 -4.59 44.34 -49.25
C LYS A 947 -4.62 45.87 -49.13
N LYS A 948 -5.53 46.41 -48.29
CA LYS A 948 -5.61 47.84 -47.99
C LYS A 948 -4.30 48.36 -47.39
N PHE A 949 -3.64 47.57 -46.55
CA PHE A 949 -2.38 47.92 -45.92
C PHE A 949 -1.24 48.08 -46.93
N LEU A 950 -1.13 47.15 -47.89
CA LEU A 950 -0.11 47.20 -48.94
C LEU A 950 -0.31 48.37 -49.91
N GLU A 951 -1.56 48.77 -50.17
CA GLU A 951 -1.85 49.99 -50.94
C GLU A 951 -1.35 51.27 -50.24
N LEU A 952 -1.34 51.29 -48.90
CA LEU A 952 -0.86 52.42 -48.09
C LEU A 952 0.66 52.38 -47.85
N TYR A 953 1.25 51.19 -47.77
CA TYR A 953 2.67 50.97 -47.48
C TYR A 953 3.30 49.99 -48.49
N PRO A 954 3.43 50.37 -49.77
CA PRO A 954 3.92 49.48 -50.83
C PRO A 954 5.37 49.01 -50.62
N GLU A 955 6.20 49.81 -49.94
CA GLU A 955 7.58 49.44 -49.57
C GLU A 955 7.67 48.16 -48.73
N ALA A 956 6.58 47.77 -48.05
CA ALA A 956 6.51 46.54 -47.29
C ALA A 956 6.77 45.28 -48.15
N GLU A 957 6.51 45.33 -49.46
CA GLU A 957 6.74 44.22 -50.40
C GLU A 957 8.20 44.05 -50.78
N HIS A 958 9.03 45.09 -50.61
CA HIS A 958 10.42 45.10 -51.09
C HIS A 958 11.44 45.17 -49.96
N GLN A 959 11.07 45.76 -48.81
CA GLN A 959 12.00 45.94 -47.71
C GLN A 959 12.05 44.71 -46.79
N ILE A 960 13.24 44.14 -46.64
CA ILE A 960 13.53 43.10 -45.65
C ILE A 960 13.52 43.65 -44.21
N LEU A 961 13.30 42.77 -43.23
CA LEU A 961 13.19 43.17 -41.83
C LEU A 961 14.47 43.83 -41.31
N ALA A 962 14.31 44.98 -40.64
CA ALA A 962 15.39 45.56 -39.83
C ALA A 962 15.73 44.65 -38.63
N SER A 963 17.02 44.60 -38.24
CA SER A 963 17.48 43.79 -37.09
C SER A 963 16.72 44.07 -35.78
N ALA A 964 16.37 45.35 -35.53
CA ALA A 964 15.56 45.75 -34.39
C ALA A 964 14.13 45.15 -34.43
N ASP A 965 13.57 44.95 -35.63
CA ASP A 965 12.22 44.44 -35.80
C ASP A 965 12.20 42.90 -35.77
N VAL A 966 13.26 42.23 -36.21
CA VAL A 966 13.48 40.79 -35.93
C VAL A 966 13.49 40.55 -34.42
N SER A 967 14.25 41.36 -33.67
CA SER A 967 14.32 41.26 -32.21
C SER A 967 12.97 41.52 -31.55
N TYR A 968 12.23 42.54 -32.02
CA TYR A 968 10.88 42.84 -31.56
C TYR A 968 9.90 41.68 -31.84
N PHE A 969 9.93 41.10 -33.04
CA PHE A 969 9.08 39.97 -33.42
C PHE A 969 9.29 38.78 -32.48
N LEU A 970 10.55 38.39 -32.24
CA LEU A 970 10.88 37.29 -31.33
C LEU A 970 10.40 37.57 -29.90
N ALA A 971 10.52 38.82 -29.43
CA ALA A 971 10.05 39.22 -28.11
C ALA A 971 8.52 39.13 -27.98
N ILE A 972 7.75 39.63 -28.97
CA ILE A 972 6.28 39.56 -28.90
C ILE A 972 5.75 38.13 -29.10
N ALA A 973 6.46 37.28 -29.85
CA ALA A 973 6.12 35.86 -30.03
C ALA A 973 6.25 35.03 -28.74
N GLN A 974 7.02 35.50 -27.75
CA GLN A 974 7.16 34.86 -26.42
C GLN A 974 6.37 35.55 -25.30
N ARG A 975 5.51 36.54 -25.63
CA ARG A 975 4.83 37.37 -24.63
C ARG A 975 4.00 36.52 -23.64
N PRO A 976 4.19 36.68 -22.32
CA PRO A 976 3.35 36.00 -21.33
C PRO A 976 1.88 36.43 -21.40
N GLY A 977 0.96 35.51 -21.13
CA GLY A 977 -0.49 35.78 -21.15
C GLY A 977 -1.14 35.68 -22.54
N GLN A 978 -0.34 35.38 -23.56
CA GLN A 978 -0.77 35.06 -24.91
C GLN A 978 -0.71 33.54 -25.15
N LYS A 979 -1.54 33.03 -26.07
CA LYS A 979 -1.34 31.68 -26.60
C LYS A 979 0.04 31.61 -27.30
N PRO A 980 0.86 30.57 -27.04
CA PRO A 980 2.12 30.38 -27.76
C PRO A 980 1.90 30.28 -29.27
N VAL A 981 2.80 30.89 -30.05
CA VAL A 981 2.70 30.91 -31.51
C VAL A 981 2.78 29.48 -32.08
N PRO A 982 1.99 29.15 -33.13
CA PRO A 982 1.93 27.80 -33.68
C PRO A 982 3.06 27.51 -34.70
N PHE A 983 4.25 28.10 -34.52
CA PHE A 983 5.38 27.96 -35.44
C PHE A 983 6.73 28.14 -34.73
N ILE A 984 7.82 27.84 -35.44
CA ILE A 984 9.20 28.03 -34.96
C ILE A 984 9.84 29.20 -35.70
N PRO A 985 10.13 30.32 -35.02
CA PRO A 985 10.65 31.53 -35.68
C PRO A 985 12.18 31.61 -35.76
N VAL A 986 12.91 30.82 -34.96
CA VAL A 986 14.37 30.82 -34.87
C VAL A 986 14.90 29.48 -34.35
N LEU A 987 16.09 29.07 -34.80
CA LEU A 987 16.85 27.94 -34.24
C LEU A 987 17.97 28.47 -33.34
N ASP A 988 17.69 28.60 -32.05
CA ASP A 988 18.62 29.09 -31.04
C ASP A 988 18.60 28.22 -29.77
N ALA A 989 19.21 28.71 -28.68
CA ALA A 989 19.21 28.03 -27.39
C ALA A 989 17.79 27.82 -26.78
N SER A 990 16.77 28.49 -27.32
CA SER A 990 15.37 28.37 -26.92
C SER A 990 14.58 27.37 -27.78
N PHE A 991 15.21 26.70 -28.76
CA PHE A 991 14.54 25.78 -29.68
C PHE A 991 13.69 24.71 -28.98
N GLY A 992 14.18 24.14 -27.87
CA GLY A 992 13.40 23.16 -27.08
C GLY A 992 12.06 23.71 -26.57
N ILE A 993 12.03 24.98 -26.16
CA ILE A 993 10.80 25.66 -25.71
C ILE A 993 9.88 25.88 -26.91
N TRP A 994 10.40 26.43 -28.00
CA TRP A 994 9.64 26.66 -29.23
C TRP A 994 9.00 25.38 -29.76
N PHE A 995 9.75 24.28 -29.73
CA PHE A 995 9.31 22.97 -30.21
C PHE A 995 8.22 22.38 -29.29
N LYS A 996 8.45 22.29 -27.98
CA LYS A 996 7.63 21.47 -27.05
C LYS A 996 6.43 22.19 -26.43
N LYS A 997 6.48 23.51 -26.25
CA LYS A 997 5.48 24.29 -25.48
C LYS A 997 4.08 24.27 -26.12
N ASP A 998 3.01 24.11 -25.33
CA ASP A 998 1.61 24.12 -25.81
C ASP A 998 1.37 23.20 -27.03
N SER A 999 1.73 21.93 -26.87
CA SER A 999 1.78 20.96 -27.97
C SER A 999 0.58 20.01 -28.06
N LEU A 1000 -0.47 20.20 -27.25
CA LEU A 1000 -1.57 19.22 -27.13
C LEU A 1000 -2.89 19.68 -27.74
N TRP A 1001 -3.15 20.99 -27.82
CA TRP A 1001 -4.46 21.50 -28.26
C TRP A 1001 -4.75 21.22 -29.73
N GLN A 1002 -3.70 21.04 -30.54
CA GLN A 1002 -3.77 20.73 -31.97
C GLN A 1002 -4.53 19.42 -32.25
N ALA A 1003 -4.52 18.47 -31.31
CA ALA A 1003 -5.26 17.22 -31.43
C ALA A 1003 -6.80 17.38 -31.33
N GLU A 1004 -7.27 18.52 -30.82
CA GLU A 1004 -8.70 18.85 -30.73
C GLU A 1004 -9.15 19.96 -31.69
N ASP A 1005 -8.21 20.54 -32.44
CA ASP A 1005 -8.47 21.62 -33.39
C ASP A 1005 -7.59 21.43 -34.62
N ILE A 1006 -7.80 20.30 -35.32
CA ILE A 1006 -7.04 19.96 -36.53
C ILE A 1006 -7.21 21.01 -37.64
N GLU A 1007 -8.35 21.71 -37.65
CA GLU A 1007 -8.66 22.77 -38.60
C GLU A 1007 -7.68 23.96 -38.51
N ALA A 1008 -7.08 24.16 -37.35
CA ALA A 1008 -6.07 25.18 -37.09
C ALA A 1008 -4.62 24.71 -37.35
N VAL A 1009 -4.41 23.41 -37.63
CA VAL A 1009 -3.08 22.87 -37.89
C VAL A 1009 -2.68 23.15 -39.34
N PHE A 1010 -1.40 23.46 -39.56
CA PHE A 1010 -0.87 23.66 -40.90
C PHE A 1010 -1.17 22.44 -41.80
N ASP A 1011 -1.89 22.69 -42.89
CA ASP A 1011 -2.42 21.70 -43.86
C ASP A 1011 -3.39 20.65 -43.28
N GLN A 1012 -3.97 20.88 -42.10
CA GLN A 1012 -5.01 20.03 -41.47
C GLN A 1012 -4.62 18.55 -41.32
N ASP A 1013 -3.32 18.28 -41.26
CA ASP A 1013 -2.76 16.93 -41.33
C ASP A 1013 -2.60 16.28 -39.94
N PRO A 1014 -3.38 15.23 -39.61
CA PRO A 1014 -3.36 14.62 -38.28
C PRO A 1014 -2.05 13.88 -37.98
N GLN A 1015 -1.22 13.57 -38.98
CA GLN A 1015 0.10 12.95 -38.75
C GLN A 1015 1.14 13.93 -38.18
N ARG A 1016 0.81 15.22 -38.06
CA ARG A 1016 1.70 16.24 -37.48
C ARG A 1016 1.54 16.42 -35.98
N VAL A 1017 0.35 16.06 -35.46
CA VAL A 1017 -0.05 16.45 -34.11
C VAL A 1017 0.42 15.47 -33.04
N CYS A 1018 0.53 15.98 -31.82
CA CYS A 1018 0.80 15.15 -30.64
C CYS A 1018 -0.51 14.67 -30.02
N ILE A 1019 -0.69 13.35 -29.94
CA ILE A 1019 -1.87 12.71 -29.37
C ILE A 1019 -1.42 11.89 -28.17
N LEU A 1020 -1.86 12.23 -26.96
CA LEU A 1020 -1.52 11.44 -25.77
C LEU A 1020 -2.29 10.13 -25.83
N GLN A 1021 -1.61 8.98 -25.72
CA GLN A 1021 -2.33 7.71 -25.66
C GLN A 1021 -1.52 6.60 -24.99
N GLY A 1022 -2.19 5.77 -24.18
CA GLY A 1022 -1.57 4.67 -23.45
C GLY A 1022 -1.43 3.41 -24.32
N PRO A 1023 -0.26 2.74 -24.30
CA PRO A 1023 0.03 1.58 -25.16
C PRO A 1023 -0.93 0.41 -24.95
N VAL A 1024 -1.31 0.11 -23.70
CA VAL A 1024 -2.22 -1.01 -23.40
C VAL A 1024 -3.68 -0.63 -23.63
N ALA A 1025 -4.07 0.61 -23.32
CA ALA A 1025 -5.45 1.07 -23.48
C ALA A 1025 -5.86 1.26 -24.96
N ALA A 1026 -4.90 1.50 -25.86
CA ALA A 1026 -5.16 1.73 -27.28
C ALA A 1026 -5.92 0.56 -27.94
N ARG A 1027 -5.65 -0.69 -27.54
CA ARG A 1027 -6.29 -1.89 -28.11
C ARG A 1027 -7.82 -1.93 -27.95
N PHE A 1028 -8.37 -1.17 -27.00
CA PHE A 1028 -9.80 -1.09 -26.73
C PHE A 1028 -10.50 0.04 -27.50
N CYS A 1029 -9.73 0.91 -28.17
CA CYS A 1029 -10.26 1.99 -28.98
C CYS A 1029 -10.65 1.44 -30.36
N THR A 1030 -11.87 0.95 -30.51
CA THR A 1030 -12.29 0.25 -31.74
C THR A 1030 -13.17 1.09 -32.68
N THR A 1031 -13.73 2.20 -32.18
CA THR A 1031 -14.62 3.08 -32.94
C THR A 1031 -14.62 4.49 -32.36
N THR A 1032 -14.91 5.48 -33.20
CA THR A 1032 -15.02 6.89 -32.84
C THR A 1032 -16.46 7.31 -32.50
N GLN A 1033 -17.42 6.41 -32.69
CA GLN A 1033 -18.85 6.74 -32.71
C GLN A 1033 -19.60 6.33 -31.43
N THR A 1034 -18.99 5.57 -30.52
CA THR A 1034 -19.67 5.11 -29.31
C THR A 1034 -19.80 6.25 -28.29
N PRO A 1035 -21.01 6.55 -27.80
CA PRO A 1035 -21.22 7.52 -26.72
C PRO A 1035 -20.55 7.11 -25.42
N ALA A 1036 -20.04 8.07 -24.65
CA ALA A 1036 -19.40 7.80 -23.36
C ALA A 1036 -20.30 7.04 -22.38
N LYS A 1037 -21.61 7.29 -22.42
CA LYS A 1037 -22.63 6.58 -21.62
C LYS A 1037 -22.66 5.08 -21.93
N GLU A 1038 -22.60 4.73 -23.21
CA GLU A 1038 -22.65 3.33 -23.66
C GLU A 1038 -21.34 2.61 -23.33
N MET A 1039 -20.20 3.27 -23.56
CA MET A 1039 -18.87 2.75 -23.19
C MET A 1039 -18.83 2.30 -21.73
N LEU A 1040 -19.09 3.22 -20.80
CA LEU A 1040 -19.04 2.93 -19.37
C LEU A 1040 -20.20 2.01 -18.91
N GLY A 1041 -21.40 2.18 -19.47
CA GLY A 1041 -22.57 1.38 -19.14
C GLY A 1041 -22.44 -0.10 -19.51
N ASN A 1042 -21.78 -0.40 -20.62
CA ASN A 1042 -21.49 -1.77 -21.03
C ASN A 1042 -20.55 -2.47 -20.04
N ILE A 1043 -19.53 -1.75 -19.54
CA ILE A 1043 -18.63 -2.28 -18.50
C ILE A 1043 -19.40 -2.49 -17.20
N GLU A 1044 -20.16 -1.49 -16.74
CA GLU A 1044 -20.94 -1.56 -15.50
C GLU A 1044 -21.89 -2.77 -15.53
N THR A 1045 -22.67 -2.93 -16.60
CA THR A 1045 -23.64 -4.01 -16.74
C THR A 1045 -22.96 -5.38 -16.73
N ALA A 1046 -21.85 -5.53 -17.45
CA ALA A 1046 -21.10 -6.78 -17.50
C ALA A 1046 -20.48 -7.14 -16.13
N LEU A 1047 -19.96 -6.15 -15.40
CA LEU A 1047 -19.42 -6.35 -14.06
C LEU A 1047 -20.54 -6.71 -13.06
N ILE A 1048 -21.69 -6.02 -13.08
CA ILE A 1048 -22.85 -6.36 -12.24
C ILE A 1048 -23.27 -7.81 -12.48
N LYS A 1049 -23.38 -8.21 -13.75
CA LYS A 1049 -23.73 -9.58 -14.12
C LYS A 1049 -22.73 -10.59 -13.55
N ARG A 1050 -21.42 -10.35 -13.70
CA ARG A 1050 -20.40 -11.26 -13.16
C ARG A 1050 -20.47 -11.38 -11.63
N VAL A 1051 -20.67 -10.26 -10.93
CA VAL A 1051 -20.80 -10.26 -9.47
C VAL A 1051 -22.10 -10.98 -9.04
N LEU A 1052 -23.20 -10.79 -9.75
CA LEU A 1052 -24.46 -11.50 -9.51
C LEU A 1052 -24.27 -13.02 -9.68
N ASP A 1053 -23.62 -13.43 -10.77
CA ASP A 1053 -23.39 -14.84 -11.07
C ASP A 1053 -22.46 -15.49 -10.02
N GLU A 1054 -21.35 -14.84 -9.65
CA GLU A 1054 -20.34 -15.41 -8.74
C GLU A 1054 -20.76 -15.35 -7.26
N TYR A 1055 -21.33 -14.22 -6.80
CA TYR A 1055 -21.58 -14.00 -5.36
C TYR A 1055 -23.06 -14.12 -4.95
N TYR A 1056 -24.00 -14.15 -5.91
CA TYR A 1056 -25.43 -14.25 -5.65
C TYR A 1056 -26.10 -15.44 -6.38
N ALA A 1057 -25.31 -16.28 -7.08
CA ALA A 1057 -25.77 -17.43 -7.85
C ALA A 1057 -26.84 -17.08 -8.91
N GLY A 1058 -26.74 -15.89 -9.52
CA GLY A 1058 -27.69 -15.43 -10.52
C GLY A 1058 -29.03 -14.92 -9.97
N ASP A 1059 -29.22 -14.89 -8.64
CA ASP A 1059 -30.50 -14.58 -8.00
C ASP A 1059 -30.56 -13.13 -7.49
N GLU A 1060 -31.25 -12.27 -8.25
CA GLU A 1060 -31.45 -10.86 -7.92
C GLU A 1060 -32.23 -10.59 -6.63
N SER A 1061 -32.98 -11.57 -6.10
CA SER A 1061 -33.75 -11.41 -4.86
C SER A 1061 -32.86 -11.40 -3.61
N LYS A 1062 -31.62 -11.89 -3.72
CA LYS A 1062 -30.62 -11.87 -2.65
C LYS A 1062 -29.87 -10.54 -2.54
N ILE A 1063 -30.08 -9.61 -3.48
CA ILE A 1063 -29.43 -8.30 -3.46
C ILE A 1063 -30.05 -7.44 -2.34
N PRO A 1064 -29.26 -6.96 -1.36
CA PRO A 1064 -29.77 -6.09 -0.30
C PRO A 1064 -30.30 -4.77 -0.86
N THR A 1065 -31.29 -4.20 -0.19
CA THR A 1065 -31.92 -2.93 -0.59
C THR A 1065 -31.60 -1.81 0.41
N VAL A 1066 -31.30 -0.62 -0.10
CA VAL A 1066 -31.12 0.63 0.66
C VAL A 1066 -31.88 1.77 -0.02
N ASP A 1067 -32.19 2.86 0.68
CA ASP A 1067 -32.94 3.96 0.04
C ASP A 1067 -32.06 4.68 -1.00
N TYR A 1068 -30.80 4.92 -0.68
CA TYR A 1068 -29.82 5.61 -1.55
C TYR A 1068 -28.39 5.11 -1.31
N LEU A 1069 -27.52 5.31 -2.31
CA LEU A 1069 -26.11 4.91 -2.25
C LEU A 1069 -25.27 6.01 -1.59
N ALA A 1070 -24.63 5.71 -0.47
CA ALA A 1070 -23.76 6.63 0.28
C ALA A 1070 -22.77 5.84 1.17
N PRO A 1071 -21.73 6.51 1.73
CA PRO A 1071 -20.89 5.89 2.75
C PRO A 1071 -21.74 5.36 3.90
N GLU A 1072 -21.36 4.21 4.44
CA GLU A 1072 -22.01 3.69 5.64
C GLU A 1072 -21.82 4.69 6.79
N PRO A 1073 -22.89 4.98 7.57
CA PRO A 1073 -22.78 5.84 8.73
C PRO A 1073 -21.75 5.29 9.72
N ALA A 1074 -21.00 6.18 10.38
CA ALA A 1074 -20.14 5.76 11.48
C ALA A 1074 -21.01 5.11 12.57
N PRO A 1075 -20.58 3.99 13.17
CA PRO A 1075 -21.28 3.41 14.31
C PRO A 1075 -21.32 4.41 15.46
N VAL A 1076 -22.50 4.60 16.05
CA VAL A 1076 -22.70 5.50 17.19
C VAL A 1076 -23.30 4.71 18.34
N ASP A 1077 -22.62 4.73 19.48
CA ASP A 1077 -23.17 4.19 20.73
C ASP A 1077 -24.16 5.20 21.32
N THR A 1078 -25.40 5.07 20.87
CA THR A 1078 -26.48 5.96 21.27
C THR A 1078 -26.74 5.86 22.78
N GLU A 1079 -26.63 4.66 23.37
CA GLU A 1079 -26.86 4.47 24.81
C GLU A 1079 -25.78 5.16 25.65
N ALA A 1080 -24.51 5.03 25.25
CA ALA A 1080 -23.40 5.72 25.91
C ALA A 1080 -23.56 7.24 25.84
N ILE A 1081 -23.85 7.81 24.66
CA ILE A 1081 -24.07 9.25 24.50
C ILE A 1081 -25.22 9.72 25.41
N LEU A 1082 -26.34 9.00 25.43
CA LEU A 1082 -27.48 9.40 26.26
C LEU A 1082 -27.13 9.35 27.76
N ALA A 1083 -26.38 8.33 28.19
CA ALA A 1083 -25.97 8.16 29.58
C ALA A 1083 -24.95 9.22 30.03
N GLU A 1084 -23.90 9.45 29.25
CA GLU A 1084 -22.83 10.44 29.51
C GLU A 1084 -23.38 11.87 29.58
N ASN A 1085 -24.39 12.16 28.76
CA ASN A 1085 -25.01 13.48 28.66
C ASN A 1085 -26.25 13.64 29.54
N HIS A 1086 -26.65 12.61 30.29
CA HIS A 1086 -27.86 12.60 31.12
C HIS A 1086 -29.13 13.00 30.35
N ILE A 1087 -29.27 12.49 29.12
CA ILE A 1087 -30.45 12.66 28.28
C ILE A 1087 -31.44 11.55 28.62
N SER A 1088 -32.64 11.92 29.08
CA SER A 1088 -33.67 10.93 29.38
C SER A 1088 -34.25 10.37 28.08
N HIS A 1089 -34.28 9.05 27.92
CA HIS A 1089 -34.87 8.37 26.76
C HIS A 1089 -36.00 7.45 27.21
N ASN A 1090 -37.21 7.69 26.68
CA ASN A 1090 -38.38 6.85 26.87
C ASN A 1090 -38.86 6.31 25.53
N VAL A 1091 -39.47 5.13 25.52
CA VAL A 1091 -40.06 4.52 24.32
C VAL A 1091 -41.54 4.24 24.56
N GLU A 1092 -42.39 4.80 23.71
CA GLU A 1092 -43.84 4.58 23.69
C GLU A 1092 -44.20 3.66 22.51
N GLU A 1093 -45.00 2.61 22.73
CA GLU A 1093 -45.50 1.75 21.65
C GLU A 1093 -46.68 2.44 20.94
N LEU A 1094 -46.69 2.40 19.60
CA LEU A 1094 -47.75 2.95 18.76
C LEU A 1094 -48.78 1.87 18.42
N ALA A 1095 -50.02 2.28 18.15
CA ALA A 1095 -51.15 1.36 17.92
C ALA A 1095 -50.97 0.44 16.70
N ASP A 1096 -50.10 0.78 15.76
CA ASP A 1096 -49.77 0.01 14.56
C ASP A 1096 -48.52 -0.89 14.75
N GLY A 1097 -48.00 -0.99 15.97
CA GLY A 1097 -46.77 -1.72 16.30
C GLY A 1097 -45.49 -0.95 15.99
N GLY A 1098 -45.58 0.34 15.66
CA GLY A 1098 -44.44 1.25 15.63
C GLY A 1098 -43.98 1.67 17.03
N LYS A 1099 -42.88 2.42 17.10
CA LYS A 1099 -42.32 2.93 18.36
C LYS A 1099 -42.11 4.42 18.27
N LYS A 1100 -42.29 5.13 19.37
CA LYS A 1100 -41.98 6.55 19.52
C LYS A 1100 -40.92 6.72 20.60
N HIS A 1101 -39.74 7.13 20.16
CA HIS A 1101 -38.60 7.43 21.03
C HIS A 1101 -38.67 8.90 21.46
N VAL A 1102 -38.73 9.14 22.76
CA VAL A 1102 -38.82 10.48 23.36
C VAL A 1102 -37.52 10.79 24.11
N TYR A 1103 -36.78 11.78 23.64
CA TYR A 1103 -35.54 12.26 24.22
C TYR A 1103 -35.77 13.62 24.88
N SER A 1104 -35.38 13.77 26.15
CA SER A 1104 -35.41 15.08 26.84
C SER A 1104 -34.01 15.49 27.26
N ILE A 1105 -33.53 16.61 26.73
CA ILE A 1105 -32.16 17.11 26.91
C ILE A 1105 -32.16 18.11 28.06
N ASN A 1106 -32.00 17.61 29.28
CA ASN A 1106 -31.88 18.44 30.48
C ASN A 1106 -30.49 18.38 31.12
N GLY A 1107 -29.64 17.45 30.67
CA GLY A 1107 -28.28 17.26 31.13
C GLY A 1107 -27.23 18.06 30.35
N VAL A 1108 -26.00 17.52 30.26
CA VAL A 1108 -24.88 18.15 29.54
C VAL A 1108 -25.12 18.05 28.04
N LEU A 1109 -24.94 19.13 27.29
CA LEU A 1109 -25.17 19.11 25.84
C LEU A 1109 -24.11 18.25 25.11
N PRO A 1110 -24.52 17.25 24.32
CA PRO A 1110 -23.59 16.49 23.50
C PRO A 1110 -23.04 17.34 22.34
N PRO A 1111 -21.88 16.97 21.77
CA PRO A 1111 -21.46 17.52 20.49
C PRO A 1111 -22.58 17.37 19.45
N THR A 1112 -22.83 18.42 18.66
CA THR A 1112 -23.94 18.42 17.70
C THR A 1112 -23.84 17.30 16.68
N GLY A 1113 -22.63 16.95 16.23
CA GLY A 1113 -22.42 15.85 15.29
C GLY A 1113 -22.89 14.51 15.86
N ASP A 1114 -22.44 14.19 17.07
CA ASP A 1114 -22.73 12.92 17.74
C ASP A 1114 -24.22 12.78 18.05
N TRP A 1115 -24.85 13.86 18.51
CA TRP A 1115 -26.30 13.92 18.72
C TRP A 1115 -27.10 13.66 17.45
N LEU A 1116 -26.75 14.33 16.36
CA LEU A 1116 -27.45 14.15 15.09
C LEU A 1116 -27.23 12.75 14.53
N ALA A 1117 -26.03 12.19 14.68
CA ALA A 1117 -25.74 10.83 14.24
C ALA A 1117 -26.50 9.77 15.08
N ALA A 1118 -26.61 9.98 16.39
CA ALA A 1118 -27.42 9.13 17.27
C ALA A 1118 -28.91 9.18 16.92
N LEU A 1119 -29.46 10.38 16.63
CA LEU A 1119 -30.86 10.54 16.19
C LEU A 1119 -31.13 9.90 14.84
N ALA A 1120 -30.18 10.01 13.92
CA ALA A 1120 -30.36 9.62 12.53
C ALA A 1120 -30.22 8.10 12.34
N GLY A 1121 -29.36 7.47 13.14
CA GLY A 1121 -29.21 6.02 13.21
C GLY A 1121 -28.36 5.42 12.08
N PRO A 1122 -28.20 4.08 12.06
CA PRO A 1122 -27.28 3.42 11.15
C PRO A 1122 -27.86 3.12 9.76
N LYS A 1123 -29.19 3.23 9.59
CA LYS A 1123 -29.86 2.88 8.33
C LYS A 1123 -29.78 4.06 7.35
N LEU A 1124 -29.44 3.79 6.09
CA LEU A 1124 -29.47 4.79 5.03
C LEU A 1124 -30.92 5.03 4.58
N ASP A 1125 -31.61 5.92 5.29
CA ASP A 1125 -32.98 6.35 5.03
C ASP A 1125 -33.10 7.89 4.91
N TRP A 1126 -34.32 8.40 4.74
CA TRP A 1126 -34.55 9.85 4.59
C TRP A 1126 -34.05 10.66 5.80
N LEU A 1127 -34.15 10.14 7.03
CA LEU A 1127 -33.72 10.85 8.22
C LEU A 1127 -32.20 10.89 8.28
N GLN A 1128 -31.55 9.77 7.95
CA GLN A 1128 -30.10 9.70 7.82
C GLN A 1128 -29.59 10.69 6.77
N ALA A 1129 -30.18 10.73 5.58
CA ALA A 1129 -29.83 11.71 4.55
C ALA A 1129 -30.04 13.15 5.01
N PHE A 1130 -31.12 13.42 5.74
CA PHE A 1130 -31.50 14.75 6.19
C PHE A 1130 -30.57 15.30 7.28
N LEU A 1131 -30.10 14.44 8.19
CA LEU A 1131 -29.28 14.84 9.34
C LEU A 1131 -27.78 14.71 9.10
N SER A 1132 -27.31 13.76 8.29
CA SER A 1132 -25.88 13.54 8.06
C SER A 1132 -25.26 14.51 7.05
N ASN A 1133 -26.00 14.90 6.01
CA ASN A 1133 -25.46 15.72 4.92
C ASN A 1133 -24.97 17.10 5.40
N VAL A 1134 -23.77 17.48 4.96
CA VAL A 1134 -23.15 18.79 5.28
C VAL A 1134 -23.85 19.93 4.54
N SER A 1135 -24.38 19.67 3.35
CA SER A 1135 -25.07 20.65 2.51
C SER A 1135 -26.32 20.06 1.87
N ILE A 1136 -27.29 20.91 1.57
CA ILE A 1136 -28.52 20.57 0.84
C ILE A 1136 -28.60 21.39 -0.45
N GLN A 1137 -29.30 20.86 -1.45
CA GLN A 1137 -29.50 21.56 -2.72
C GLN A 1137 -30.67 22.56 -2.60
N ALA A 1138 -30.43 23.80 -3.03
CA ALA A 1138 -31.41 24.88 -3.12
C ALA A 1138 -31.42 25.41 -4.56
N GLY A 1139 -32.28 24.83 -5.41
CA GLY A 1139 -32.23 25.05 -6.85
C GLY A 1139 -30.90 24.55 -7.42
N PRO A 1140 -30.14 25.36 -8.20
CA PRO A 1140 -28.84 24.97 -8.73
C PRO A 1140 -27.68 25.12 -7.72
N MET A 1141 -27.92 25.71 -6.55
CA MET A 1141 -26.89 26.00 -5.55
C MET A 1141 -26.87 24.97 -4.42
N SER A 1142 -25.69 24.76 -3.85
CA SER A 1142 -25.46 23.95 -2.65
C SER A 1142 -25.34 24.87 -1.44
N VAL A 1143 -26.25 24.78 -0.47
CA VAL A 1143 -26.18 25.59 0.77
C VAL A 1143 -25.87 24.73 1.99
N PRO A 1144 -25.21 25.26 3.05
CA PRO A 1144 -25.03 24.54 4.30
C PRO A 1144 -26.35 24.02 4.84
N ASN A 1145 -26.38 22.79 5.37
CA ASN A 1145 -27.62 22.17 5.83
C ASN A 1145 -28.21 22.93 7.03
N PRO A 1146 -29.30 23.71 6.88
CA PRO A 1146 -29.83 24.56 7.94
C PRO A 1146 -30.47 23.74 9.06
N VAL A 1147 -30.87 22.51 8.78
CA VAL A 1147 -31.51 21.58 9.71
C VAL A 1147 -30.57 21.24 10.86
N LYS A 1148 -29.28 21.07 10.58
CA LYS A 1148 -28.27 20.81 11.62
C LYS A 1148 -28.25 21.88 12.70
N ARG A 1149 -28.51 23.14 12.34
CA ARG A 1149 -28.60 24.26 13.28
C ARG A 1149 -29.91 24.26 14.08
N VAL A 1150 -31.01 23.84 13.45
CA VAL A 1150 -32.33 23.73 14.09
C VAL A 1150 -32.34 22.60 15.12
N LEU A 1151 -31.69 21.48 14.80
CA LEU A 1151 -31.64 20.26 15.61
C LEU A 1151 -30.40 20.13 16.49
N ALA A 1152 -29.58 21.18 16.55
CA ALA A 1152 -28.50 21.25 17.52
C ALA A 1152 -29.07 21.12 18.94
N PRO A 1153 -28.44 20.30 19.81
CA PRO A 1153 -28.96 20.01 21.14
C PRO A 1153 -29.00 21.28 21.99
N ARG A 1154 -30.11 21.52 22.69
CA ARG A 1154 -30.31 22.67 23.61
C ARG A 1154 -30.91 22.22 24.93
N HIS A 1155 -30.68 22.98 25.99
CA HIS A 1155 -31.25 22.68 27.30
C HIS A 1155 -32.78 22.83 27.27
N GLY A 1156 -33.49 21.88 27.86
CA GLY A 1156 -34.95 21.85 27.86
C GLY A 1156 -35.56 21.45 26.52
N GLN A 1157 -34.75 21.08 25.52
CA GLN A 1157 -35.25 20.59 24.24
C GLN A 1157 -35.80 19.16 24.41
N ARG A 1158 -36.94 18.89 23.79
CA ARG A 1158 -37.52 17.54 23.67
C ARG A 1158 -37.58 17.14 22.21
N VAL A 1159 -37.13 15.93 21.89
CA VAL A 1159 -37.13 15.37 20.54
C VAL A 1159 -37.90 14.05 20.55
N GLU A 1160 -38.85 13.89 19.64
CA GLU A 1160 -39.68 12.69 19.52
C GLU A 1160 -39.50 12.09 18.12
N LEU A 1161 -38.93 10.88 18.05
CA LEU A 1161 -38.73 10.13 16.82
C LEU A 1161 -39.74 8.97 16.76
N SER A 1162 -40.68 9.04 15.82
CA SER A 1162 -41.61 7.94 15.54
C SER A 1162 -41.06 7.05 14.43
N VAL A 1163 -40.99 5.75 14.66
CA VAL A 1163 -40.58 4.72 13.70
C VAL A 1163 -41.69 3.70 13.52
N ASN A 1164 -41.79 3.10 12.33
CA ASN A 1164 -42.74 2.02 12.08
C ASN A 1164 -42.26 0.68 12.68
N LYS A 1165 -43.07 -0.37 12.56
CA LYS A 1165 -42.73 -1.74 13.01
C LYS A 1165 -41.41 -2.32 12.47
N ASN A 1166 -40.93 -1.82 11.32
CA ASN A 1166 -39.67 -2.22 10.70
C ASN A 1166 -38.49 -1.32 11.12
N GLY A 1167 -38.74 -0.37 12.03
CA GLY A 1167 -37.77 0.62 12.49
C GLY A 1167 -37.38 1.62 11.40
N GLN A 1168 -38.29 1.96 10.48
CA GLN A 1168 -38.10 3.06 9.53
C GLN A 1168 -38.66 4.35 10.12
N PRO A 1169 -37.92 5.49 10.05
CA PRO A 1169 -38.40 6.77 10.52
C PRO A 1169 -39.67 7.23 9.80
N LEU A 1170 -40.70 7.60 10.57
CA LEU A 1170 -41.95 8.16 10.07
C LEU A 1170 -42.01 9.67 10.29
N LYS A 1171 -41.54 10.13 11.46
CA LYS A 1171 -41.69 11.53 11.89
C LYS A 1171 -40.66 11.89 12.95
N LEU A 1172 -40.14 13.12 12.88
CA LEU A 1172 -39.31 13.73 13.91
C LEU A 1172 -39.98 15.02 14.39
N ASP A 1173 -40.45 15.06 15.64
CA ASP A 1173 -40.99 16.26 16.27
C ASP A 1173 -39.96 16.85 17.24
N VAL A 1174 -39.71 18.16 17.14
CA VAL A 1174 -38.76 18.87 18.01
C VAL A 1174 -39.46 20.02 18.70
N PHE A 1175 -39.41 19.99 20.02
CA PHE A 1175 -39.99 20.99 20.90
C PHE A 1175 -38.85 21.86 21.44
N GLY A 1176 -38.99 23.17 21.29
CA GLY A 1176 -37.92 24.14 21.57
C GLY A 1176 -37.36 24.04 22.99
N GLY A 1177 -36.04 24.17 23.10
CA GLY A 1177 -35.30 24.38 24.36
C GLY A 1177 -34.83 25.84 24.48
N LEU A 1178 -34.36 26.21 25.67
CA LEU A 1178 -33.79 27.52 26.00
C LEU A 1178 -32.49 27.80 25.23
#